data_AF-A0AA36AF86-F1
#
_entry.id   AF-A0AA36AF86-F1
#
_cell.length_a   1.000
_cell.length_b   1.000
_cell.length_c   1.000
_cell.angle_alpha   90.00
_cell.angle_beta   90.00
_cell.angle_gamma   90.00
#
_symmetry.space_group_name_H-M   'P 1'
#
loop_
_entity.id
_entity.type
_entity.pdbx_description
1 polymer ?
#
loop_
_entity_poly.entity_id
_entity_poly.type
_entity_poly.pdbx_seq_one_letter_code
_entity_poly.pdbx_strand_id
1 'polypeptide(L)'
;MSSNNSSEAFQKPPTVLIHKANNLENSWKNSQVNLSQNHWAPNIRYHARLGDQANGAAAANQAAEVSLDVLKDTLKSSHRVANADENVKNNGINHKAFNNKIPSLEINIPVNREQQPSHNDFADKEHLNQEESHGKSRIVWDWHDFSINMEDYVVPEQKVRRSPISTSGEPWPLPQYYIKKPKVLQFSPNFKFVYLKHSCDIIDHAITRYRKYILQDSLPDLFYNNLKNAHGFHFEESINKYESKIYKNAPVITTFQIDIHTPCEGLYPSDKTEESYDLVIKESGCYLSAKQVWGALRGLETLSQLIVKSPDGDLYIKDVVIGDYPRFTHRGVMIDTSRHYLYKDIIFDVLEGMAQNKMNVLHWHMVDDQSFPYESKVFPELSEKGAYHPSMVYNHKVISEIIQFARLRGIRIVPEFDNPGHTYSWGLGRPDLLTQCYERSRPVNGYLGPINPTKNMSYTFLKKLLNEVLHVFKDKYIHLGGDEVPLTCWQSNPEVVRFAAHLTGSNIAEDTDVHKVLEYYERRVINDLAKIGKRRPEGVRVVLWQEVLNNNFQLPNDTIIQIWQGDMFDVERAAKRGHQIVYSTCWYLDLIEYGIKWPKYYTCDPADTSGGYDFEESDVLGGEACLWSEYIDNEEIMTRLWPAASATAERLWSSKDVKDIDKAGQRLYEHRCRMLSRGLRVGQINGPDYCPRHGRMREYDRPIVQEHDCEGCSKPVDADGLTFVAVFIVAALLGGVLVQYSHNGGLVGNLKACRSRTIMFTFMLLLLLYVMCYTTIWVHIMDLKRIYPWRQKIM
;
A
#
# COMPACT_ATOMS: atom_id res chain seq x y z
N MET A 1 40.56 -61.37 -1.97
CA MET A 1 40.36 -61.62 -0.52
C MET A 1 40.28 -60.28 0.20
N SER A 2 39.65 -60.22 1.36
CA SER A 2 39.24 -58.99 2.04
C SER A 2 40.37 -58.22 2.72
N SER A 3 40.30 -56.89 2.72
CA SER A 3 41.22 -56.00 3.41
C SER A 3 40.51 -55.02 4.36
N ASN A 4 40.77 -55.21 5.65
CA ASN A 4 41.00 -54.22 6.72
C ASN A 4 40.16 -52.91 6.77
N ASN A 5 39.49 -52.73 7.91
CA ASN A 5 39.02 -51.43 8.43
C ASN A 5 40.01 -50.88 9.47
N SER A 6 40.26 -49.58 9.44
CA SER A 6 40.80 -48.81 10.57
C SER A 6 40.26 -47.38 10.52
N SER A 7 39.88 -46.84 11.68
CA SER A 7 39.25 -45.52 11.80
C SER A 7 40.28 -44.38 11.83
N GLU A 8 40.00 -43.30 11.10
CA GLU A 8 40.57 -41.98 11.36
C GLU A 8 39.54 -40.90 10.99
N ALA A 9 39.64 -39.70 11.58
CA ALA A 9 38.60 -38.67 11.51
C ALA A 9 39.19 -37.28 11.24
N PHE A 10 38.61 -36.54 10.28
CA PHE A 10 39.07 -35.18 9.96
C PHE A 10 37.96 -34.17 9.62
N GLN A 11 38.16 -32.97 10.18
CA GLN A 11 37.70 -31.63 9.75
C GLN A 11 36.21 -31.32 9.49
N LYS A 12 35.71 -30.35 10.25
CA LYS A 12 34.62 -29.43 9.89
C LYS A 12 35.20 -28.12 9.33
N PRO A 13 34.47 -27.36 8.48
CA PRO A 13 34.85 -26.00 8.09
C PRO A 13 34.71 -25.00 9.27
N PRO A 14 35.36 -23.82 9.21
CA PRO A 14 35.57 -22.96 10.38
C PRO A 14 34.36 -22.08 10.73
N THR A 15 34.11 -21.94 12.04
CA THR A 15 33.18 -20.94 12.61
C THR A 15 33.94 -19.65 12.92
N VAL A 16 33.42 -18.49 12.52
CA VAL A 16 33.98 -17.18 12.91
C VAL A 16 33.56 -16.87 14.35
N LEU A 17 34.56 -16.75 15.24
CA LEU A 17 34.36 -16.36 16.64
C LEU A 17 34.48 -14.85 16.79
N ILE A 18 33.41 -14.19 17.24
CA ILE A 18 33.48 -12.82 17.77
C ILE A 18 33.64 -12.93 19.30
N HIS A 19 34.68 -12.29 19.84
CA HIS A 19 34.95 -12.31 21.27
C HIS A 19 33.97 -11.43 22.05
N LYS A 20 33.48 -11.93 23.19
CA LYS A 20 32.99 -11.09 24.28
C LYS A 20 34.19 -10.50 25.02
N ALA A 21 34.15 -9.20 25.30
CA ALA A 21 35.08 -8.54 26.21
C ALA A 21 34.28 -7.91 27.36
N ASN A 22 34.45 -8.45 28.57
CA ASN A 22 33.95 -7.86 29.82
C ASN A 22 35.15 -7.60 30.73
N ASN A 23 35.24 -6.38 31.26
CA ASN A 23 35.83 -5.96 32.55
C ASN A 23 35.67 -4.43 32.60
N LEU A 24 34.98 -3.80 33.57
CA LEU A 24 35.04 -3.82 35.04
C LEU A 24 35.87 -2.66 35.61
N GLU A 25 35.17 -1.60 36.01
CA GLU A 25 35.37 -0.77 37.21
C GLU A 25 34.22 0.27 37.24
N ASN A 26 33.66 0.79 38.33
CA ASN A 26 33.37 0.41 39.73
C ASN A 26 33.16 1.74 40.48
N SER A 27 32.21 1.80 41.42
CA SER A 27 31.87 3.02 42.22
C SER A 27 31.18 4.15 41.40
N TRP A 28 30.24 4.93 41.92
CA TRP A 28 29.95 5.33 43.32
C TRP A 28 28.53 5.02 43.80
N LYS A 29 28.30 5.21 45.11
CA LYS A 29 27.04 4.95 45.84
C LYS A 29 26.52 6.19 46.56
N ASN A 30 25.20 6.20 46.79
CA ASN A 30 24.41 7.10 47.65
C ASN A 30 24.36 8.56 47.15
N SER A 31 23.21 9.24 47.14
CA SER A 31 22.27 9.40 48.27
C SER A 31 20.78 9.33 47.91
N GLN A 32 19.93 9.19 48.94
CA GLN A 32 18.48 9.41 48.86
C GLN A 32 18.14 10.83 49.33
N VAL A 33 17.12 11.46 48.75
CA VAL A 33 16.21 12.40 49.43
C VAL A 33 14.79 12.20 48.86
N ASN A 34 13.78 12.18 49.73
CA ASN A 34 12.37 12.15 49.33
C ASN A 34 11.89 13.54 48.87
N LEU A 35 10.94 13.59 47.93
CA LEU A 35 9.89 14.62 47.94
C LEU A 35 8.57 14.05 47.43
N SER A 36 7.45 14.69 47.79
CA SER A 36 6.14 14.04 47.81
C SER A 36 5.00 14.88 47.24
N GLN A 37 4.09 14.18 46.54
CA GLN A 37 2.64 14.41 46.49
C GLN A 37 2.02 15.61 45.73
N ASN A 38 1.01 15.23 44.93
CA ASN A 38 -0.30 15.87 44.68
C ASN A 38 -0.40 17.10 43.76
N HIS A 39 -1.17 16.89 42.67
CA HIS A 39 -2.35 17.61 42.12
C HIS A 39 -2.34 17.44 40.57
N TRP A 40 -3.35 16.89 39.86
CA TRP A 40 -4.75 17.32 39.67
C TRP A 40 -4.83 18.79 39.15
N ALA A 41 -5.50 19.15 38.03
CA ALA A 41 -6.51 18.46 37.21
C ALA A 41 -6.42 18.90 35.70
N PRO A 42 -7.42 18.71 34.79
CA PRO A 42 -7.19 18.57 33.34
C PRO A 42 -7.53 19.77 32.43
N ASN A 43 -7.06 19.73 31.17
CA ASN A 43 -7.45 20.68 30.10
C ASN A 43 -8.33 20.06 29.00
N ILE A 44 -9.63 20.32 29.18
CA ILE A 44 -10.75 20.47 28.23
C ILE A 44 -10.45 20.38 26.71
N ARG A 45 -11.27 19.59 25.99
CA ARG A 45 -11.44 19.64 24.51
C ARG A 45 -12.31 20.83 24.09
N TYR A 46 -12.06 21.40 22.91
CA TYR A 46 -13.03 22.22 22.19
C TYR A 46 -13.61 21.47 20.98
N HIS A 47 -14.94 21.42 20.88
CA HIS A 47 -15.65 21.07 19.65
C HIS A 47 -16.06 22.34 18.91
N ALA A 48 -16.01 22.31 17.58
CA ALA A 48 -16.74 23.23 16.72
C ALA A 48 -17.68 22.40 15.82
N ARG A 49 -18.98 22.69 15.87
CA ARG A 49 -19.94 22.26 14.84
C ARG A 49 -20.20 23.45 13.93
N LEU A 50 -20.30 23.22 12.62
CA LEU A 50 -20.83 24.22 11.69
C LEU A 50 -22.31 23.94 11.43
N GLY A 51 -23.11 25.01 11.40
CA GLY A 51 -24.56 25.00 11.22
C GLY A 51 -25.04 26.42 10.93
N ASP A 52 -25.87 26.56 9.90
CA ASP A 52 -26.01 27.78 9.10
C ASP A 52 -26.67 29.04 9.74
N GLN A 53 -26.24 30.19 9.20
CA GLN A 53 -27.01 31.41 8.85
C GLN A 53 -27.52 32.44 9.90
N ALA A 54 -26.96 33.64 9.72
CA ALA A 54 -27.64 34.95 9.50
C ALA A 54 -28.37 35.67 10.66
N ASN A 55 -27.82 36.83 11.08
CA ASN A 55 -28.33 38.19 10.78
C ASN A 55 -27.78 39.29 11.74
N GLY A 56 -27.70 40.53 11.24
CA GLY A 56 -27.77 41.75 12.06
C GLY A 56 -26.44 42.41 12.45
N ALA A 57 -26.28 43.70 12.10
CA ALA A 57 -25.18 44.57 12.53
C ALA A 57 -25.72 45.84 13.20
N ALA A 58 -25.05 46.35 14.25
CA ALA A 58 -25.15 47.74 14.70
C ALA A 58 -24.12 48.13 15.80
N ALA A 59 -23.82 49.43 15.87
CA ALA A 59 -23.49 50.22 17.08
C ALA A 59 -22.21 49.95 17.92
N ALA A 60 -21.10 50.43 17.34
CA ALA A 60 -19.99 51.19 17.95
C ALA A 60 -20.07 51.77 19.39
N ASN A 61 -18.86 51.92 19.98
CA ASN A 61 -18.37 52.98 20.88
C ASN A 61 -19.12 53.35 22.19
N GLN A 62 -18.47 53.13 23.34
CA GLN A 62 -17.92 54.21 24.20
C GLN A 62 -17.23 53.69 25.48
N ALA A 63 -15.97 54.12 25.71
CA ALA A 63 -15.39 54.57 27.00
C ALA A 63 -13.86 54.48 26.97
N ALA A 64 -13.15 55.57 27.25
CA ALA A 64 -11.70 55.64 27.40
C ALA A 64 -11.32 56.67 28.48
N GLU A 65 -10.07 56.59 28.98
CA GLU A 65 -9.45 57.48 29.98
C GLU A 65 -10.06 57.38 31.40
N VAL A 66 -9.26 57.33 32.48
CA VAL A 66 -8.53 58.50 33.03
C VAL A 66 -7.10 58.14 33.49
N SER A 67 -6.17 58.99 33.07
CA SER A 67 -4.87 59.38 33.66
C SER A 67 -3.96 58.39 34.41
N LEU A 68 -2.67 58.42 34.02
CA LEU A 68 -1.53 58.31 34.95
C LEU A 68 -1.76 59.18 36.19
N ASP A 69 -1.45 58.66 37.39
CA ASP A 69 -0.39 59.26 38.20
C ASP A 69 0.14 58.31 39.29
N VAL A 70 1.31 58.66 39.83
CA VAL A 70 2.11 58.03 40.92
C VAL A 70 3.42 57.39 40.45
N LEU A 71 4.46 57.89 41.10
CA LEU A 71 5.88 57.79 40.82
C LEU A 71 6.46 56.36 40.90
N LYS A 72 7.44 56.13 40.02
CA LYS A 72 8.84 55.75 40.32
C LYS A 72 9.09 55.02 41.65
N ASP A 73 9.79 53.89 41.57
CA ASP A 73 10.95 53.69 42.45
C ASP A 73 12.06 52.84 41.81
N THR A 74 13.28 52.99 42.34
CA THR A 74 14.43 52.08 42.28
C THR A 74 14.93 51.65 40.88
N LEU A 75 15.65 52.58 40.24
CA LEU A 75 16.70 52.24 39.26
C LEU A 75 18.04 52.88 39.70
N LYS A 76 18.83 52.19 40.54
CA LYS A 76 20.31 52.38 40.72
C LYS A 76 20.97 51.54 41.83
N SER A 77 21.81 50.60 41.42
CA SER A 77 23.09 50.20 42.07
C SER A 77 23.87 49.34 41.07
N SER A 78 24.94 49.82 40.41
CA SER A 78 26.32 50.08 40.88
C SER A 78 27.14 48.79 41.14
N HIS A 79 28.39 48.61 40.71
CA HIS A 79 29.26 49.24 39.68
C HIS A 79 30.64 48.51 39.66
N ARG A 80 31.33 48.46 38.50
CA ARG A 80 32.83 48.55 38.31
C ARG A 80 33.83 47.40 38.64
N VAL A 81 34.92 47.44 37.84
CA VAL A 81 36.36 47.07 38.11
C VAL A 81 36.75 45.57 38.01
N ALA A 82 37.84 45.16 37.32
CA ALA A 82 38.73 45.88 36.36
C ALA A 82 39.56 44.96 35.40
N ASN A 83 40.05 45.61 34.33
CA ASN A 83 41.14 45.38 33.37
C ASN A 83 42.26 44.34 33.65
N ALA A 84 42.81 43.75 32.57
CA ALA A 84 44.21 43.99 32.11
C ALA A 84 44.55 43.40 30.70
N ASP A 85 45.24 44.22 29.90
CA ASP A 85 46.34 43.99 28.93
C ASP A 85 46.32 43.00 27.71
N GLU A 86 46.76 43.59 26.58
CA GLU A 86 47.53 43.12 25.40
C GLU A 86 47.71 41.61 25.05
N ASN A 87 47.53 41.22 23.77
CA ASN A 87 48.65 41.27 22.80
C ASN A 87 48.35 40.94 21.31
N VAL A 88 49.24 41.48 20.47
CA VAL A 88 49.34 41.49 19.00
C VAL A 88 49.49 40.10 18.32
N LYS A 89 48.86 39.90 17.14
CA LYS A 89 49.58 39.40 15.93
C LYS A 89 48.88 39.53 14.58
N ASN A 90 49.57 40.19 13.65
CA ASN A 90 49.31 40.26 12.20
C ASN A 90 49.51 38.89 11.52
N ASN A 91 48.71 38.59 10.48
CA ASN A 91 49.14 38.71 9.07
C ASN A 91 48.15 38.07 8.08
N GLY A 92 47.96 38.70 6.92
CA GLY A 92 47.36 38.08 5.72
C GLY A 92 47.97 38.71 4.47
N ILE A 93 48.48 37.91 3.52
CA ILE A 93 49.32 38.40 2.42
C ILE A 93 49.07 37.61 1.11
N ASN A 94 48.69 38.36 0.05
CA ASN A 94 48.81 38.05 -1.40
C ASN A 94 47.97 36.89 -1.99
N HIS A 95 47.58 36.87 -3.29
CA HIS A 95 48.24 37.45 -4.47
C HIS A 95 47.32 38.08 -5.57
N LYS A 96 47.72 39.29 -5.99
CA LYS A 96 47.80 39.86 -7.37
C LYS A 96 46.73 39.58 -8.44
N ALA A 97 46.17 40.68 -8.96
CA ALA A 97 45.38 40.77 -10.21
C ALA A 97 46.23 40.80 -11.50
N PHE A 98 45.57 40.77 -12.68
CA PHE A 98 45.94 41.64 -13.83
C PHE A 98 44.76 41.91 -14.80
N ASN A 99 44.80 43.06 -15.48
CA ASN A 99 43.76 43.62 -16.36
C ASN A 99 43.65 42.97 -17.75
N ASN A 100 42.51 43.20 -18.43
CA ASN A 100 42.52 43.59 -19.85
C ASN A 100 41.34 44.53 -20.21
N LYS A 101 41.35 45.17 -21.39
CA LYS A 101 40.50 46.33 -21.73
C LYS A 101 39.42 46.08 -22.80
N ILE A 102 38.31 46.80 -22.60
CA ILE A 102 37.28 47.32 -23.53
C ILE A 102 37.77 47.59 -24.97
N PRO A 103 36.88 47.49 -26.00
CA PRO A 103 35.99 48.62 -26.31
C PRO A 103 34.51 48.26 -26.58
N SER A 104 33.63 49.26 -26.44
CA SER A 104 32.20 49.25 -26.77
C SER A 104 31.92 49.67 -28.22
N LEU A 105 30.74 49.32 -28.74
CA LEU A 105 30.20 49.87 -29.99
C LEU A 105 28.67 50.01 -29.89
N GLU A 106 28.14 51.23 -30.02
CA GLU A 106 26.71 51.54 -30.11
C GLU A 106 26.42 52.34 -31.39
N ILE A 107 25.47 51.89 -32.22
CA ILE A 107 24.89 52.71 -33.30
C ILE A 107 23.39 52.36 -33.48
N ASN A 108 22.50 53.21 -32.91
CA ASN A 108 21.44 54.02 -33.56
C ASN A 108 20.92 53.56 -34.97
N ILE A 109 19.65 53.67 -35.41
CA ILE A 109 18.40 54.43 -35.11
C ILE A 109 17.24 53.51 -35.65
N PRO A 110 15.95 53.45 -35.18
CA PRO A 110 15.09 54.45 -34.52
C PRO A 110 14.28 53.97 -33.28
N VAL A 111 13.39 54.86 -32.80
CA VAL A 111 12.20 54.59 -31.96
C VAL A 111 10.95 55.02 -32.75
N ASN A 112 9.78 54.43 -32.48
CA ASN A 112 8.50 55.10 -32.75
C ASN A 112 7.68 55.19 -31.45
N ARG A 113 7.01 56.33 -31.22
CA ARG A 113 6.36 56.68 -29.93
C ARG A 113 4.85 56.51 -29.98
N GLU A 114 4.27 56.16 -28.83
CA GLU A 114 3.08 56.76 -28.16
C GLU A 114 2.66 55.83 -26.99
N GLN A 115 2.25 56.28 -25.80
CA GLN A 115 2.24 57.62 -25.19
C GLN A 115 2.18 57.48 -23.64
N GLN A 116 2.87 58.33 -22.87
CA GLN A 116 2.64 58.56 -21.44
C GLN A 116 2.48 60.07 -21.20
N PRO A 117 1.65 60.47 -20.22
CA PRO A 117 2.09 61.31 -19.09
C PRO A 117 1.72 60.64 -17.74
N SER A 118 2.51 60.65 -16.64
CA SER A 118 3.13 61.76 -15.86
C SER A 118 2.13 62.50 -14.94
N HIS A 119 2.48 63.11 -13.79
CA HIS A 119 3.80 63.49 -13.22
C HIS A 119 3.80 63.54 -11.67
N ASN A 120 4.99 63.34 -11.08
CA ASN A 120 5.61 63.97 -9.89
C ASN A 120 4.94 64.10 -8.50
N ASP A 121 5.71 63.65 -7.50
CA ASP A 121 6.16 64.35 -6.28
C ASP A 121 5.35 65.51 -5.68
N PHE A 122 5.00 65.34 -4.40
CA PHE A 122 5.18 66.37 -3.37
C PHE A 122 5.63 65.71 -2.06
N ALA A 123 6.39 66.45 -1.24
CA ALA A 123 6.85 65.99 0.08
C ALA A 123 6.17 66.79 1.19
N ASP A 124 5.81 66.16 2.31
CA ASP A 124 6.51 66.36 3.60
C ASP A 124 6.00 65.34 4.67
N LYS A 125 6.58 65.46 5.88
CA LYS A 125 6.28 64.82 7.19
C LYS A 125 4.77 64.65 7.53
N GLU A 126 4.31 63.80 8.46
CA GLU A 126 4.92 63.36 9.73
C GLU A 126 4.20 62.12 10.36
N HIS A 127 4.76 61.56 11.44
CA HIS A 127 4.16 60.66 12.45
C HIS A 127 3.31 59.41 12.09
N LEU A 128 3.90 58.25 12.40
CA LEU A 128 3.33 57.10 13.15
C LEU A 128 1.89 56.61 12.84
N ASN A 129 1.80 55.44 12.19
CA ASN A 129 1.40 54.21 12.89
C ASN A 129 1.85 52.95 12.14
N GLN A 130 1.89 51.81 12.82
CA GLN A 130 2.11 50.49 12.20
C GLN A 130 0.75 49.86 11.88
N GLU A 131 0.51 49.52 10.60
CA GLU A 131 -0.31 48.36 10.25
C GLU A 131 0.00 47.88 8.83
N GLU A 132 -0.28 46.60 8.61
CA GLU A 132 -0.18 45.78 7.39
C GLU A 132 0.44 46.38 6.11
N SER A 133 1.66 45.91 5.77
CA SER A 133 2.09 45.84 4.38
C SER A 133 2.27 44.37 3.97
N HIS A 134 1.50 43.91 2.99
CA HIS A 134 1.63 42.54 2.47
C HIS A 134 3.03 42.33 1.87
N GLY A 135 3.80 41.40 2.45
CA GLY A 135 5.07 40.97 1.91
C GLY A 135 4.90 40.39 0.50
N LYS A 136 5.45 41.08 -0.50
CA LYS A 136 5.51 40.56 -1.87
C LYS A 136 6.53 39.43 -1.93
N SER A 137 6.06 38.18 -1.87
CA SER A 137 6.88 36.97 -1.91
C SER A 137 7.91 37.03 -3.04
N ARG A 138 9.19 37.11 -2.68
CA ARG A 138 10.28 37.26 -3.64
C ARG A 138 10.72 35.89 -4.13
N ILE A 139 10.52 35.62 -5.42
CA ILE A 139 11.05 34.41 -6.07
C ILE A 139 12.56 34.59 -6.25
N VAL A 140 13.36 33.99 -5.37
CA VAL A 140 14.81 33.92 -5.52
C VAL A 140 15.18 32.61 -6.21
N TRP A 141 15.79 32.72 -7.39
CA TRP A 141 16.29 31.58 -8.17
C TRP A 141 17.74 31.29 -7.81
N ASP A 142 18.06 30.08 -7.39
CA ASP A 142 19.42 29.56 -7.51
C ASP A 142 19.58 28.83 -8.85
N TRP A 143 20.57 29.24 -9.62
CA TRP A 143 20.85 28.71 -10.96
C TRP A 143 21.86 27.55 -10.94
N HIS A 144 22.40 27.19 -9.78
CA HIS A 144 23.30 26.04 -9.62
C HIS A 144 22.54 24.71 -9.44
N ASP A 145 21.35 24.74 -8.84
CA ASP A 145 20.51 23.55 -8.61
C ASP A 145 19.07 23.66 -9.15
N PHE A 146 18.65 24.86 -9.59
CA PHE A 146 17.26 25.19 -9.97
C PHE A 146 16.25 24.99 -8.84
N SER A 147 16.61 25.34 -7.60
CA SER A 147 15.67 25.57 -6.50
C SER A 147 14.88 26.90 -6.69
N ILE A 148 13.91 27.18 -5.81
CA ILE A 148 13.42 28.53 -5.52
C ILE A 148 13.42 28.62 -4.01
N ASN A 149 14.03 29.67 -3.49
CA ASN A 149 13.80 30.07 -2.11
C ASN A 149 12.62 31.05 -2.13
N MET A 150 11.48 30.61 -1.59
CA MET A 150 10.40 31.51 -1.22
C MET A 150 10.71 32.01 0.18
N GLU A 151 11.30 33.20 0.24
CA GLU A 151 11.43 33.94 1.50
C GLU A 151 10.01 34.19 2.05
N ASP A 152 9.82 33.95 3.35
CA ASP A 152 8.60 34.18 4.14
C ASP A 152 7.35 33.30 3.83
N TYR A 153 7.51 32.03 3.41
CA TYR A 153 6.39 31.07 3.37
C TYR A 153 6.50 29.97 4.44
N VAL A 154 5.44 29.76 5.24
CA VAL A 154 5.41 28.82 6.38
C VAL A 154 5.10 27.39 5.92
N VAL A 155 5.95 26.87 5.04
CA VAL A 155 5.95 25.48 4.56
C VAL A 155 7.41 25.02 4.53
N PRO A 156 7.76 23.81 5.02
CA PRO A 156 9.15 23.33 5.02
C PRO A 156 9.77 23.37 3.62
N GLU A 157 11.07 23.70 3.56
CA GLU A 157 11.85 24.01 2.35
C GLU A 157 11.47 23.13 1.14
N GLN A 158 10.89 23.72 0.09
CA GLN A 158 10.54 23.01 -1.14
C GLN A 158 11.77 22.70 -2.02
N LYS A 159 12.72 21.93 -1.48
CA LYS A 159 13.91 21.41 -2.19
C LYS A 159 13.58 20.45 -3.33
N VAL A 160 12.34 19.99 -3.46
CA VAL A 160 11.94 18.95 -4.43
C VAL A 160 11.21 19.53 -5.65
N ARG A 161 11.97 20.24 -6.50
CA ARG A 161 11.58 20.56 -7.90
C ARG A 161 11.50 19.34 -8.80
N ARG A 162 12.15 18.24 -8.42
CA ARG A 162 12.48 17.12 -9.31
C ARG A 162 12.60 15.83 -8.49
N SER A 163 12.12 14.72 -9.05
CA SER A 163 12.42 13.40 -8.48
C SER A 163 13.93 13.08 -8.53
N PRO A 164 14.49 12.30 -7.56
CA PRO A 164 15.89 11.87 -7.57
C PRO A 164 16.30 11.19 -8.87
N ILE A 165 17.60 11.22 -9.18
CA ILE A 165 18.15 10.41 -10.27
C ILE A 165 17.98 8.94 -9.88
N SER A 166 17.32 8.14 -10.71
CA SER A 166 17.10 6.72 -10.41
C SER A 166 18.42 5.95 -10.30
N THR A 167 18.40 4.86 -9.55
CA THR A 167 19.41 3.82 -9.70
C THR A 167 19.29 3.09 -11.05
N SER A 168 20.23 2.19 -11.31
CA SER A 168 20.25 1.28 -12.47
C SER A 168 20.52 -0.12 -11.95
N GLY A 169 19.46 -0.92 -11.82
CA GLY A 169 19.51 -2.29 -11.32
C GLY A 169 19.84 -2.36 -9.83
N GLU A 170 19.17 -1.55 -9.00
CA GLU A 170 19.27 -1.69 -7.54
C GLU A 170 17.95 -2.13 -6.90
N PRO A 171 18.01 -2.91 -5.81
CA PRO A 171 16.84 -3.58 -5.26
C PRO A 171 16.01 -2.71 -4.31
N TRP A 172 14.73 -3.07 -4.23
CA TRP A 172 13.74 -2.59 -3.27
C TRP A 172 12.81 -3.75 -2.84
N PRO A 173 12.69 -4.06 -1.54
CA PRO A 173 13.55 -3.66 -0.44
C PRO A 173 15.03 -4.00 -0.64
N LEU A 174 15.92 -3.22 -0.01
CA LEU A 174 17.36 -3.43 0.04
C LEU A 174 17.72 -4.69 0.85
N PRO A 175 18.50 -5.64 0.31
CA PRO A 175 18.89 -6.85 1.03
C PRO A 175 19.73 -6.61 2.29
N GLN A 176 19.65 -7.54 3.25
CA GLN A 176 20.46 -7.51 4.47
C GLN A 176 21.97 -7.47 4.17
N TYR A 177 22.43 -8.33 3.26
CA TYR A 177 23.79 -8.30 2.73
C TYR A 177 23.75 -8.15 1.20
N TYR A 178 24.36 -7.08 0.68
CA TYR A 178 24.43 -6.81 -0.76
C TYR A 178 25.85 -6.35 -1.15
N ILE A 179 26.60 -7.26 -1.78
CA ILE A 179 27.95 -6.97 -2.32
C ILE A 179 27.84 -6.89 -3.85
N LYS A 180 28.08 -5.70 -4.40
CA LYS A 180 28.15 -5.45 -5.86
C LYS A 180 29.58 -5.20 -6.34
N LYS A 181 29.94 -5.78 -7.48
CA LYS A 181 31.26 -5.65 -8.13
C LYS A 181 31.16 -4.99 -9.50
N PRO A 182 32.27 -4.45 -10.05
CA PRO A 182 32.26 -3.76 -11.36
C PRO A 182 32.24 -4.69 -12.58
N LYS A 183 32.36 -6.03 -12.40
CA LYS A 183 32.22 -7.00 -13.49
C LYS A 183 30.74 -7.10 -13.89
N VAL A 184 30.48 -7.25 -15.18
CA VAL A 184 29.14 -7.39 -15.78
C VAL A 184 29.04 -8.73 -16.49
N LEU A 185 27.85 -9.31 -16.50
CA LEU A 185 27.45 -10.48 -17.28
C LEU A 185 26.20 -10.15 -18.10
N GLN A 186 26.01 -10.85 -19.21
CA GLN A 186 24.85 -10.70 -20.11
C GLN A 186 23.92 -11.90 -19.97
N PHE A 187 22.62 -11.71 -19.79
CA PHE A 187 21.63 -12.77 -19.87
C PHE A 187 21.21 -12.98 -21.32
N SER A 188 21.37 -14.20 -21.84
CA SER A 188 20.80 -14.56 -23.15
C SER A 188 19.27 -14.43 -23.11
N PRO A 189 18.60 -13.87 -24.13
CA PRO A 189 17.12 -13.89 -24.20
C PRO A 189 16.52 -15.30 -24.09
N ASN A 190 17.28 -16.31 -24.51
CA ASN A 190 16.91 -17.72 -24.46
C ASN A 190 17.40 -18.45 -23.19
N PHE A 191 17.82 -17.71 -22.15
CA PHE A 191 18.25 -18.32 -20.88
C PHE A 191 17.17 -19.21 -20.27
N LYS A 192 17.57 -20.26 -19.54
CA LYS A 192 16.65 -21.17 -18.85
C LYS A 192 16.87 -21.14 -17.34
N PHE A 193 15.79 -21.19 -16.58
CA PHE A 193 15.85 -21.57 -15.18
C PHE A 193 15.99 -23.10 -15.08
N VAL A 194 16.77 -23.59 -14.11
CA VAL A 194 17.05 -25.03 -13.92
C VAL A 194 16.97 -25.36 -12.43
N TYR A 195 16.12 -26.31 -12.05
CA TYR A 195 15.99 -26.79 -10.68
C TYR A 195 17.13 -27.73 -10.29
N LEU A 196 17.64 -27.62 -9.06
CA LEU A 196 18.69 -28.50 -8.52
C LEU A 196 18.19 -29.58 -7.55
N LYS A 197 17.04 -29.38 -6.89
CA LYS A 197 16.46 -30.34 -5.92
C LYS A 197 14.94 -30.48 -6.05
N HIS A 198 14.19 -29.44 -5.67
CA HIS A 198 12.73 -29.46 -5.61
C HIS A 198 12.10 -28.38 -6.50
N SER A 199 10.91 -28.69 -7.03
CA SER A 199 10.06 -27.82 -7.84
C SER A 199 8.59 -28.14 -7.55
N CYS A 200 7.72 -27.15 -7.67
CA CYS A 200 6.28 -27.28 -7.44
C CYS A 200 5.55 -26.11 -8.13
N ASP A 201 4.22 -26.19 -8.19
CA ASP A 201 3.37 -25.23 -8.89
C ASP A 201 3.63 -23.76 -8.51
N ILE A 202 3.95 -23.47 -7.23
CA ILE A 202 4.34 -22.14 -6.76
C ILE A 202 5.52 -21.57 -7.56
N ILE A 203 6.60 -22.35 -7.70
CA ILE A 203 7.83 -21.88 -8.34
C ILE A 203 7.76 -21.96 -9.87
N ASP A 204 6.99 -22.90 -10.44
CA ASP A 204 6.73 -22.96 -11.88
C ASP A 204 5.95 -21.71 -12.36
N HIS A 205 4.87 -21.33 -11.66
CA HIS A 205 4.13 -20.09 -11.95
C HIS A 205 4.98 -18.84 -11.71
N ALA A 206 5.83 -18.84 -10.68
CA ALA A 206 6.75 -17.74 -10.43
C ALA A 206 7.78 -17.58 -11.56
N ILE A 207 8.36 -18.66 -12.06
CA ILE A 207 9.32 -18.62 -13.18
C ILE A 207 8.68 -18.07 -14.45
N THR A 208 7.46 -18.49 -14.79
CA THR A 208 6.73 -17.93 -15.95
C THR A 208 6.52 -16.42 -15.80
N ARG A 209 6.05 -15.98 -14.62
CA ARG A 209 5.87 -14.55 -14.30
C ARG A 209 7.18 -13.76 -14.36
N TYR A 210 8.23 -14.24 -13.70
CA TYR A 210 9.52 -13.55 -13.66
C TYR A 210 10.26 -13.57 -15.00
N ARG A 211 10.04 -14.58 -15.86
CA ARG A 211 10.52 -14.56 -17.25
C ARG A 211 9.85 -13.44 -18.06
N LYS A 212 8.55 -13.20 -17.87
CA LYS A 212 7.84 -12.04 -18.45
C LYS A 212 8.45 -10.73 -17.95
N TYR A 213 8.65 -10.60 -16.64
CA TYR A 213 9.25 -9.39 -16.04
C TYR A 213 10.69 -9.12 -16.47
N ILE A 214 11.52 -10.15 -16.67
CA ILE A 214 12.92 -9.99 -17.10
C ILE A 214 13.02 -9.67 -18.59
N LEU A 215 12.30 -10.39 -19.45
CA LEU A 215 12.42 -10.24 -20.91
C LEU A 215 11.59 -9.09 -21.48
N GLN A 216 10.34 -8.98 -21.03
CA GLN A 216 9.31 -8.12 -21.64
C GLN A 216 9.07 -6.84 -20.86
N ASP A 217 9.06 -6.87 -19.52
CA ASP A 217 8.61 -5.75 -18.68
C ASP A 217 9.71 -5.06 -17.86
N SER A 218 10.96 -5.45 -18.11
CA SER A 218 12.16 -4.78 -17.61
C SER A 218 12.24 -3.32 -18.08
N LEU A 219 12.79 -2.48 -17.22
CA LEU A 219 13.07 -1.08 -17.54
C LEU A 219 14.29 -0.99 -18.46
N PRO A 220 14.23 -0.21 -19.55
CA PRO A 220 15.41 0.18 -20.29
C PRO A 220 16.20 1.23 -19.49
N ASP A 221 17.52 1.13 -19.50
CA ASP A 221 18.44 2.03 -18.79
C ASP A 221 18.63 3.35 -19.55
N LEU A 222 17.52 4.06 -19.73
CA LEU A 222 17.35 5.29 -20.49
C LEU A 222 16.97 6.46 -19.58
N PHE A 223 17.44 6.44 -18.33
CA PHE A 223 17.22 7.48 -17.34
C PHE A 223 18.09 8.72 -17.62
N TYR A 224 17.71 9.42 -18.68
CA TYR A 224 18.23 10.71 -19.12
C TYR A 224 18.13 11.78 -18.03
N ASN A 225 19.19 12.60 -17.92
CA ASN A 225 19.25 13.73 -16.99
C ASN A 225 19.33 15.05 -17.76
N ASN A 226 18.20 15.75 -17.86
CA ASN A 226 18.07 17.03 -18.56
C ASN A 226 19.02 18.13 -18.05
N LEU A 227 19.28 18.24 -16.74
CA LEU A 227 20.28 19.18 -16.20
C LEU A 227 21.69 18.85 -16.72
N LYS A 228 22.06 17.56 -16.79
CA LYS A 228 23.36 17.17 -17.35
C LYS A 228 23.48 17.58 -18.82
N ASN A 229 22.42 17.45 -19.63
CA ASN A 229 22.44 17.92 -21.03
C ASN A 229 22.42 19.45 -21.16
N ALA A 230 21.79 20.17 -20.23
CA ALA A 230 21.94 21.64 -20.13
C ALA A 230 23.39 22.06 -19.82
N HIS A 231 24.19 21.18 -19.21
CA HIS A 231 25.64 21.31 -19.04
C HIS A 231 26.47 20.52 -20.09
N GLY A 232 25.87 20.10 -21.20
CA GLY A 232 26.57 19.50 -22.35
C GLY A 232 26.69 17.96 -22.40
N PHE A 233 26.22 17.22 -21.39
CA PHE A 233 26.18 15.75 -21.47
C PHE A 233 25.01 15.27 -22.32
N HIS A 234 25.27 14.86 -23.55
CA HIS A 234 24.22 14.44 -24.48
C HIS A 234 23.63 13.05 -24.16
N PHE A 235 22.45 12.76 -24.71
CA PHE A 235 21.72 11.52 -24.42
C PHE A 235 22.51 10.28 -24.88
N GLU A 236 23.22 10.38 -25.99
CA GLU A 236 24.11 9.34 -26.54
C GLU A 236 25.22 8.92 -25.55
N GLU A 237 25.66 9.82 -24.66
CA GLU A 237 26.67 9.47 -23.65
C GLU A 237 26.15 8.45 -22.61
N SER A 238 24.83 8.38 -22.40
CA SER A 238 24.22 7.34 -21.57
C SER A 238 24.20 5.96 -22.25
N ILE A 239 24.16 5.94 -23.59
CA ILE A 239 24.23 4.74 -24.44
C ILE A 239 25.69 4.24 -24.49
N ASN A 240 26.65 5.16 -24.61
CA ASN A 240 28.10 4.88 -24.71
C ASN A 240 28.68 4.02 -23.57
N LYS A 241 27.98 3.83 -22.44
CA LYS A 241 28.42 2.89 -21.40
C LYS A 241 28.38 1.43 -21.86
N TYR A 242 27.40 1.05 -22.68
CA TYR A 242 27.29 -0.28 -23.28
C TYR A 242 28.32 -0.52 -24.38
N GLU A 243 28.77 0.56 -25.04
CA GLU A 243 29.87 0.52 -26.01
C GLU A 243 31.24 0.20 -25.38
N SER A 244 31.36 0.24 -24.06
CA SER A 244 32.60 -0.05 -23.34
C SER A 244 32.94 -1.54 -23.30
N LYS A 245 34.24 -1.86 -23.20
CA LYS A 245 34.78 -3.23 -23.19
C LYS A 245 34.19 -4.14 -22.08
N ILE A 246 33.63 -3.57 -21.01
CA ILE A 246 33.06 -4.33 -19.89
C ILE A 246 31.70 -4.95 -20.27
N TYR A 247 30.91 -4.26 -21.08
CA TYR A 247 29.60 -4.75 -21.54
C TYR A 247 29.74 -5.57 -22.83
N LYS A 248 30.51 -5.09 -23.82
CA LYS A 248 30.76 -5.82 -25.08
C LYS A 248 31.44 -7.18 -24.91
N ASN A 249 32.22 -7.36 -23.84
CA ASN A 249 32.88 -8.63 -23.53
C ASN A 249 32.26 -9.32 -22.30
N ALA A 250 31.02 -8.98 -21.92
CA ALA A 250 30.33 -9.57 -20.79
C ALA A 250 30.07 -11.08 -21.04
N PRO A 251 30.42 -11.99 -20.11
CA PRO A 251 30.14 -13.41 -20.27
C PRO A 251 28.62 -13.68 -20.36
N VAL A 252 28.21 -14.52 -21.31
CA VAL A 252 26.80 -14.80 -21.58
C VAL A 252 26.26 -15.95 -20.72
N ILE A 253 25.29 -15.63 -19.86
CA ILE A 253 24.54 -16.57 -19.03
C ILE A 253 23.41 -17.19 -19.86
N THR A 254 23.42 -18.51 -19.98
CA THR A 254 22.39 -19.31 -20.69
C THR A 254 21.54 -20.16 -19.73
N THR A 255 22.01 -20.39 -18.51
CA THR A 255 21.28 -21.12 -17.45
C THR A 255 21.39 -20.40 -16.12
N PHE A 256 20.30 -20.35 -15.37
CA PHE A 256 20.24 -19.86 -14.00
C PHE A 256 19.70 -20.96 -13.09
N GLN A 257 20.41 -21.29 -12.02
CA GLN A 257 20.06 -22.42 -11.15
C GLN A 257 19.16 -21.97 -9.99
N ILE A 258 18.18 -22.80 -9.64
CA ILE A 258 17.32 -22.62 -8.45
C ILE A 258 17.45 -23.86 -7.57
N ASP A 259 17.89 -23.64 -6.34
CA ASP A 259 17.96 -24.65 -5.29
C ASP A 259 16.91 -24.34 -4.21
N ILE A 260 15.95 -25.25 -4.04
CA ILE A 260 14.98 -25.21 -2.94
C ILE A 260 15.24 -26.42 -2.07
N HIS A 261 15.58 -26.21 -0.79
CA HIS A 261 16.03 -27.28 0.10
C HIS A 261 14.92 -28.17 0.67
N THR A 262 13.66 -27.83 0.45
CA THR A 262 12.50 -28.58 0.96
C THR A 262 11.42 -28.76 -0.13
N PRO A 263 10.66 -29.87 -0.10
CA PRO A 263 9.45 -30.03 -0.93
C PRO A 263 8.45 -28.89 -0.70
N CYS A 264 7.64 -28.57 -1.71
CA CYS A 264 6.75 -27.39 -1.68
C CYS A 264 5.31 -27.62 -2.21
N GLU A 265 4.97 -28.87 -2.46
CA GLU A 265 3.66 -29.35 -2.86
C GLU A 265 2.60 -29.05 -1.77
N GLY A 266 1.48 -28.41 -2.16
CA GLY A 266 0.34 -28.14 -1.27
C GLY A 266 0.58 -27.13 -0.13
N LEU A 267 1.78 -26.55 0.00
CA LEU A 267 2.10 -25.64 1.10
C LEU A 267 1.32 -24.31 1.01
N TYR A 268 0.92 -23.79 2.17
CA TYR A 268 0.47 -22.41 2.36
C TYR A 268 1.50 -21.64 3.19
N PRO A 269 1.65 -20.31 2.99
CA PRO A 269 2.52 -19.51 3.84
C PRO A 269 1.92 -19.37 5.25
N SER A 270 2.78 -19.16 6.25
CA SER A 270 2.40 -19.03 7.67
C SER A 270 3.28 -17.99 8.38
N ASP A 271 3.06 -17.73 9.67
CA ASP A 271 3.97 -16.91 10.49
C ASP A 271 5.34 -17.57 10.74
N LYS A 272 5.47 -18.88 10.46
CA LYS A 272 6.71 -19.67 10.56
C LYS A 272 7.38 -19.89 9.19
N THR A 273 6.90 -19.22 8.13
CA THR A 273 7.44 -19.35 6.77
C THR A 273 8.88 -18.84 6.70
N GLU A 274 9.76 -19.64 6.10
CA GLU A 274 11.16 -19.27 5.88
C GLU A 274 11.30 -18.48 4.59
N GLU A 275 11.67 -17.21 4.70
CA GLU A 275 11.81 -16.27 3.57
C GLU A 275 13.26 -15.94 3.22
N SER A 276 14.24 -16.55 3.90
CA SER A 276 15.67 -16.33 3.62
C SER A 276 16.12 -16.97 2.29
N TYR A 277 17.04 -16.30 1.60
CA TYR A 277 17.67 -16.78 0.36
C TYR A 277 19.09 -16.21 0.15
N ASP A 278 19.89 -16.97 -0.59
CA ASP A 278 21.18 -16.55 -1.14
C ASP A 278 21.05 -16.39 -2.66
N LEU A 279 21.49 -15.25 -3.21
CA LEU A 279 21.51 -14.96 -4.65
C LEU A 279 22.95 -14.61 -5.07
N VAL A 280 23.51 -15.43 -5.96
CA VAL A 280 24.89 -15.30 -6.44
C VAL A 280 24.94 -15.20 -7.95
N ILE A 281 25.59 -14.15 -8.45
CA ILE A 281 25.75 -13.85 -9.87
C ILE A 281 27.24 -13.74 -10.17
N LYS A 282 27.83 -14.80 -10.73
CA LYS A 282 29.25 -14.88 -11.09
C LYS A 282 29.43 -15.66 -12.39
N GLU A 283 30.56 -15.42 -13.05
CA GLU A 283 30.98 -16.19 -14.24
C GLU A 283 31.18 -17.68 -13.95
N SER A 284 31.61 -18.02 -12.73
CA SER A 284 31.75 -19.41 -12.28
C SER A 284 30.42 -20.09 -11.91
N GLY A 285 29.29 -19.40 -12.02
CA GLY A 285 27.96 -19.91 -11.68
C GLY A 285 26.99 -18.82 -11.22
N CYS A 286 25.75 -18.88 -11.72
CA CYS A 286 24.66 -18.00 -11.32
C CYS A 286 23.50 -18.83 -10.73
N TYR A 287 23.18 -18.60 -9.47
CA TYR A 287 22.19 -19.38 -8.73
C TYR A 287 21.42 -18.58 -7.68
N LEU A 288 20.22 -19.07 -7.38
CA LEU A 288 19.40 -18.72 -6.23
C LEU A 288 19.26 -19.97 -5.35
N SER A 289 19.57 -19.86 -4.06
CA SER A 289 19.33 -20.92 -3.07
C SER A 289 18.40 -20.43 -1.98
N ALA A 290 17.42 -21.26 -1.58
CA ALA A 290 16.50 -20.96 -0.50
C ALA A 290 16.11 -22.21 0.29
N LYS A 291 15.93 -22.05 1.60
CA LYS A 291 15.54 -23.16 2.50
C LYS A 291 14.09 -23.62 2.26
N GLN A 292 13.20 -22.70 1.88
CA GLN A 292 11.83 -22.96 1.41
C GLN A 292 11.53 -22.17 0.14
N VAL A 293 10.48 -22.58 -0.59
CA VAL A 293 10.02 -21.92 -1.81
C VAL A 293 9.72 -20.42 -1.63
N TRP A 294 9.33 -19.99 -0.43
CA TRP A 294 9.00 -18.59 -0.14
C TRP A 294 10.21 -17.68 -0.29
N GLY A 295 11.38 -18.07 0.24
CA GLY A 295 12.65 -17.38 -0.01
C GLY A 295 13.02 -17.34 -1.50
N ALA A 296 12.75 -18.41 -2.25
CA ALA A 296 12.96 -18.41 -3.70
C ALA A 296 12.05 -17.41 -4.43
N LEU A 297 10.82 -17.16 -3.97
CA LEU A 297 9.99 -16.07 -4.50
C LEU A 297 10.61 -14.70 -4.25
N ARG A 298 11.15 -14.45 -3.05
CA ARG A 298 11.79 -13.17 -2.70
C ARG A 298 13.10 -12.94 -3.48
N GLY A 299 13.87 -14.01 -3.70
CA GLY A 299 15.08 -13.98 -4.51
C GLY A 299 14.83 -13.83 -6.02
N LEU A 300 13.74 -14.40 -6.55
CA LEU A 300 13.33 -14.16 -7.94
C LEU A 300 12.88 -12.71 -8.16
N GLU A 301 12.20 -12.09 -7.19
CA GLU A 301 11.93 -10.65 -7.23
C GLU A 301 13.26 -9.88 -7.32
N THR A 302 14.17 -10.05 -6.36
CA THR A 302 15.47 -9.37 -6.34
C THR A 302 16.28 -9.59 -7.63
N LEU A 303 16.33 -10.81 -8.17
CA LEU A 303 16.97 -11.11 -9.47
C LEU A 303 16.36 -10.26 -10.59
N SER A 304 15.03 -10.17 -10.67
CA SER A 304 14.32 -9.40 -11.69
C SER A 304 14.41 -7.88 -11.53
N GLN A 305 14.94 -7.40 -10.40
CA GLN A 305 15.26 -5.99 -10.15
C GLN A 305 16.72 -5.65 -10.49
N LEU A 306 17.64 -6.63 -10.39
CA LEU A 306 19.07 -6.47 -10.70
C LEU A 306 19.39 -6.59 -12.19
N ILE A 307 18.53 -7.25 -12.99
CA ILE A 307 18.68 -7.34 -14.45
C ILE A 307 18.18 -6.04 -15.09
N VAL A 308 19.07 -5.42 -15.85
CA VAL A 308 18.88 -4.11 -16.50
C VAL A 308 18.91 -4.28 -18.01
N LYS A 309 18.01 -3.61 -18.74
CA LYS A 309 17.92 -3.70 -20.20
C LYS A 309 18.64 -2.53 -20.88
N SER A 310 19.51 -2.82 -21.85
CA SER A 310 20.18 -1.80 -22.67
C SER A 310 19.19 -1.11 -23.63
N PRO A 311 19.59 -0.01 -24.29
CA PRO A 311 18.79 0.64 -25.33
C PRO A 311 18.42 -0.32 -26.47
N ASP A 312 19.38 -1.14 -26.90
CA ASP A 312 19.27 -2.14 -27.96
C ASP A 312 18.48 -3.39 -27.53
N GLY A 313 18.19 -3.53 -26.23
CA GLY A 313 17.36 -4.57 -25.65
C GLY A 313 18.12 -5.75 -25.03
N ASP A 314 19.45 -5.70 -24.98
CA ASP A 314 20.27 -6.69 -24.27
C ASP A 314 20.05 -6.64 -22.76
N LEU A 315 20.20 -7.78 -22.09
CA LEU A 315 19.96 -7.90 -20.65
C LEU A 315 21.30 -8.06 -19.93
N TYR A 316 21.61 -7.13 -19.02
CA TYR A 316 22.86 -7.11 -18.27
C TYR A 316 22.63 -7.16 -16.76
N ILE A 317 23.58 -7.75 -16.05
CA ILE A 317 23.61 -7.80 -14.58
C ILE A 317 25.04 -7.60 -14.09
N LYS A 318 25.20 -7.04 -12.88
CA LYS A 318 26.53 -6.92 -12.22
C LYS A 318 26.88 -8.22 -11.49
N ASP A 319 28.16 -8.51 -11.33
CA ASP A 319 28.64 -9.56 -10.41
C ASP A 319 28.22 -9.17 -8.99
N VAL A 320 27.38 -10.00 -8.38
CA VAL A 320 26.81 -9.74 -7.05
C VAL A 320 26.81 -11.00 -6.17
N VAL A 321 26.89 -10.75 -4.86
CA VAL A 321 26.58 -11.73 -3.81
C VAL A 321 25.59 -11.07 -2.87
N ILE A 322 24.45 -11.72 -2.69
CA ILE A 322 23.38 -11.31 -1.78
C ILE A 322 23.05 -12.50 -0.87
N GLY A 323 22.94 -12.22 0.42
CA GLY A 323 22.30 -13.08 1.41
C GLY A 323 21.25 -12.24 2.13
N ASP A 324 20.00 -12.69 2.16
CA ASP A 324 18.86 -11.82 2.46
C ASP A 324 17.75 -12.55 3.22
N TYR A 325 17.07 -11.82 4.10
CA TYR A 325 15.98 -12.28 4.94
C TYR A 325 15.21 -11.06 5.49
N PRO A 326 13.92 -11.19 5.82
CA PRO A 326 13.17 -10.09 6.40
C PRO A 326 13.60 -9.84 7.86
N ARG A 327 13.66 -8.57 8.27
CA ARG A 327 13.78 -8.15 9.67
C ARG A 327 12.55 -8.57 10.49
N PHE A 328 11.35 -8.38 9.94
CA PHE A 328 10.08 -8.70 10.59
C PHE A 328 9.27 -9.78 9.84
N THR A 329 8.62 -10.67 10.59
CA THR A 329 7.89 -11.82 10.03
C THR A 329 6.48 -11.49 9.58
N HIS A 330 5.86 -10.44 10.13
CA HIS A 330 4.53 -9.96 9.76
C HIS A 330 4.64 -8.63 9.02
N ARG A 331 4.39 -8.63 7.71
CA ARG A 331 4.57 -7.46 6.83
C ARG A 331 3.29 -7.25 6.03
N GLY A 332 2.37 -6.50 6.65
CA GLY A 332 0.98 -6.39 6.24
C GLY A 332 0.67 -5.23 5.30
N VAL A 333 -0.28 -5.47 4.40
CA VAL A 333 -1.11 -4.41 3.81
C VAL A 333 -2.53 -4.70 4.25
N MET A 334 -3.20 -3.73 4.86
CA MET A 334 -4.61 -3.79 5.16
C MET A 334 -5.41 -3.15 4.03
N ILE A 335 -6.43 -3.85 3.53
CA ILE A 335 -7.44 -3.27 2.65
C ILE A 335 -8.82 -3.38 3.31
N ASP A 336 -9.50 -2.25 3.37
CA ASP A 336 -10.94 -2.16 3.63
C ASP A 336 -11.70 -2.45 2.33
N THR A 337 -12.73 -3.28 2.45
CA THR A 337 -13.63 -3.67 1.35
C THR A 337 -15.12 -3.50 1.71
N SER A 338 -15.39 -2.86 2.84
CA SER A 338 -16.73 -2.64 3.37
C SER A 338 -17.23 -1.23 3.08
N ARG A 339 -16.40 -0.19 3.31
CA ARG A 339 -16.80 1.21 3.05
C ARG A 339 -16.89 1.48 1.54
N HIS A 340 -16.05 0.83 0.74
CA HIS A 340 -16.27 0.61 -0.70
C HIS A 340 -15.93 -0.83 -1.10
N TYR A 341 -16.79 -1.46 -1.91
CA TYR A 341 -16.55 -2.80 -2.44
C TYR A 341 -15.42 -2.80 -3.50
N LEU A 342 -14.40 -3.64 -3.31
CA LEU A 342 -13.30 -3.80 -4.26
C LEU A 342 -13.52 -4.99 -5.19
N TYR A 343 -13.36 -4.79 -6.50
CA TYR A 343 -13.38 -5.90 -7.45
C TYR A 343 -12.17 -6.82 -7.26
N LYS A 344 -12.40 -8.14 -7.39
CA LYS A 344 -11.38 -9.20 -7.28
C LYS A 344 -10.08 -8.88 -8.04
N ASP A 345 -10.22 -8.32 -9.23
CA ASP A 345 -9.09 -8.03 -10.12
C ASP A 345 -8.22 -6.87 -9.56
N ILE A 346 -8.83 -5.90 -8.85
CA ILE A 346 -8.09 -4.88 -8.08
C ILE A 346 -7.37 -5.51 -6.87
N ILE A 347 -7.99 -6.49 -6.19
CA ILE A 347 -7.34 -7.25 -5.11
C ILE A 347 -6.16 -8.08 -5.65
N PHE A 348 -6.24 -8.62 -6.87
CA PHE A 348 -5.10 -9.23 -7.56
C PHE A 348 -3.97 -8.22 -7.84
N ASP A 349 -4.31 -6.99 -8.24
CA ASP A 349 -3.33 -5.91 -8.45
C ASP A 349 -2.65 -5.48 -7.14
N VAL A 350 -3.39 -5.39 -6.03
CA VAL A 350 -2.85 -5.19 -4.67
C VAL A 350 -1.86 -6.32 -4.31
N LEU A 351 -2.28 -7.59 -4.45
CA LEU A 351 -1.45 -8.76 -4.14
C LEU A 351 -0.17 -8.85 -5.00
N GLU A 352 -0.21 -8.38 -6.25
CA GLU A 352 0.99 -8.29 -7.08
C GLU A 352 1.90 -7.13 -6.67
N GLY A 353 1.33 -5.96 -6.31
CA GLY A 353 2.09 -4.87 -5.70
C GLY A 353 2.80 -5.28 -4.40
N MET A 354 2.11 -6.04 -3.55
CA MET A 354 2.66 -6.63 -2.33
C MET A 354 3.83 -7.57 -2.63
N ALA A 355 3.67 -8.48 -3.58
CA ALA A 355 4.71 -9.45 -3.95
C ALA A 355 6.00 -8.76 -4.43
N GLN A 356 5.87 -7.72 -5.27
CA GLN A 356 7.00 -6.94 -5.78
C GLN A 356 7.69 -6.09 -4.70
N ASN A 357 7.02 -5.86 -3.56
CA ASN A 357 7.58 -5.19 -2.38
C ASN A 357 7.98 -6.17 -1.26
N LYS A 358 7.92 -7.49 -1.49
CA LYS A 358 8.18 -8.54 -0.48
C LYS A 358 7.26 -8.48 0.76
N MET A 359 6.08 -7.88 0.66
CA MET A 359 5.03 -7.95 1.69
C MET A 359 4.42 -9.36 1.73
N ASN A 360 3.98 -9.82 2.90
CA ASN A 360 3.59 -11.23 3.10
C ASN A 360 2.25 -11.46 3.82
N VAL A 361 1.56 -10.43 4.29
CA VAL A 361 0.20 -10.51 4.85
C VAL A 361 -0.73 -9.55 4.11
N LEU A 362 -1.84 -10.05 3.60
CA LEU A 362 -3.02 -9.25 3.30
C LEU A 362 -3.92 -9.33 4.53
N HIS A 363 -4.03 -8.22 5.25
CA HIS A 363 -5.08 -8.04 6.24
C HIS A 363 -6.32 -7.57 5.48
N TRP A 364 -7.36 -8.40 5.47
CA TRP A 364 -8.55 -8.14 4.68
C TRP A 364 -9.69 -7.76 5.62
N HIS A 365 -9.93 -6.45 5.72
CA HIS A 365 -11.08 -5.89 6.41
C HIS A 365 -12.33 -6.08 5.54
N MET A 366 -13.11 -7.11 5.87
CA MET A 366 -14.13 -7.68 4.98
C MET A 366 -15.52 -7.06 5.14
N VAL A 367 -15.86 -6.58 6.34
CA VAL A 367 -17.22 -6.19 6.74
C VAL A 367 -17.15 -5.13 7.84
N ASP A 368 -18.07 -4.16 7.82
CA ASP A 368 -18.10 -2.99 8.74
C ASP A 368 -19.56 -2.49 8.89
N ASP A 369 -19.79 -1.28 9.38
CA ASP A 369 -21.11 -0.64 9.47
C ASP A 369 -21.81 -0.48 8.10
N GLN A 370 -21.08 -0.13 7.03
CA GLN A 370 -21.68 0.32 5.77
C GLN A 370 -22.02 -0.83 4.81
N SER A 371 -21.26 -1.94 4.79
CA SER A 371 -21.67 -3.15 4.05
C SER A 371 -21.15 -4.48 4.59
N PHE A 372 -21.82 -5.57 4.16
CA PHE A 372 -21.45 -6.96 4.45
C PHE A 372 -21.29 -7.75 3.14
N PRO A 373 -20.18 -7.60 2.40
CA PRO A 373 -19.97 -8.28 1.13
C PRO A 373 -19.56 -9.75 1.26
N TYR A 374 -19.34 -10.29 2.46
CA TYR A 374 -18.95 -11.70 2.66
C TYR A 374 -20.13 -12.68 2.51
N GLU A 375 -20.05 -13.64 1.57
CA GLU A 375 -21.03 -14.73 1.44
C GLU A 375 -20.84 -15.78 2.55
N SER A 376 -21.58 -15.67 3.64
CA SER A 376 -21.70 -16.76 4.62
C SER A 376 -22.69 -17.82 4.14
N LYS A 377 -22.34 -19.12 4.25
CA LYS A 377 -23.28 -20.21 3.94
C LYS A 377 -24.10 -20.65 5.15
N VAL A 378 -23.61 -20.41 6.36
CA VAL A 378 -24.41 -20.57 7.59
C VAL A 378 -25.43 -19.42 7.74
N PHE A 379 -25.12 -18.23 7.23
CA PHE A 379 -25.92 -17.01 7.36
C PHE A 379 -26.02 -16.19 6.05
N PRO A 380 -26.66 -16.72 4.97
CA PRO A 380 -26.69 -16.06 3.66
C PRO A 380 -27.28 -14.65 3.70
N GLU A 381 -28.31 -14.46 4.53
CA GLU A 381 -29.04 -13.21 4.66
C GLU A 381 -28.19 -12.00 5.11
N LEU A 382 -26.99 -12.23 5.65
CA LEU A 382 -26.03 -11.17 5.94
C LEU A 382 -25.61 -10.46 4.65
N SER A 383 -25.21 -11.21 3.61
CA SER A 383 -24.84 -10.64 2.32
C SER A 383 -26.04 -10.27 1.44
N GLU A 384 -27.15 -11.02 1.50
CA GLU A 384 -28.37 -10.72 0.73
C GLU A 384 -29.00 -9.35 1.10
N LYS A 385 -28.70 -8.82 2.29
CA LYS A 385 -29.27 -7.57 2.81
C LYS A 385 -28.24 -6.52 3.25
N GLY A 386 -27.02 -6.94 3.58
CA GLY A 386 -25.94 -6.08 4.03
C GLY A 386 -24.97 -5.67 2.93
N ALA A 387 -24.87 -6.40 1.81
CA ALA A 387 -24.03 -5.95 0.69
C ALA A 387 -24.70 -4.81 -0.10
N TYR A 388 -23.90 -3.88 -0.63
CA TYR A 388 -24.40 -2.75 -1.43
C TYR A 388 -25.25 -3.17 -2.65
N HIS A 389 -24.92 -4.32 -3.25
CA HIS A 389 -25.64 -4.88 -4.39
C HIS A 389 -25.39 -6.39 -4.47
N PRO A 390 -26.33 -7.23 -4.98
CA PRO A 390 -26.11 -8.68 -5.12
C PRO A 390 -24.95 -9.11 -6.05
N SER A 391 -24.34 -8.19 -6.80
CA SER A 391 -23.10 -8.43 -7.56
C SER A 391 -21.82 -7.96 -6.86
N MET A 392 -21.93 -7.32 -5.70
CA MET A 392 -20.85 -6.80 -4.86
C MET A 392 -20.67 -7.71 -3.64
N VAL A 393 -20.49 -9.01 -3.92
CA VAL A 393 -20.44 -10.09 -2.92
C VAL A 393 -19.26 -11.02 -3.21
N TYR A 394 -18.41 -11.18 -2.21
CA TYR A 394 -17.31 -12.14 -2.18
C TYR A 394 -17.85 -13.54 -1.88
N ASN A 395 -18.32 -14.22 -2.93
CA ASN A 395 -18.69 -15.63 -2.84
C ASN A 395 -17.46 -16.53 -2.58
N HIS A 396 -17.72 -17.74 -2.06
CA HIS A 396 -16.65 -18.70 -1.73
C HIS A 396 -15.70 -19.02 -2.90
N LYS A 397 -16.13 -18.91 -4.16
CA LYS A 397 -15.26 -19.11 -5.33
C LYS A 397 -14.28 -17.94 -5.49
N VAL A 398 -14.78 -16.70 -5.45
CA VAL A 398 -13.97 -15.48 -5.51
C VAL A 398 -12.93 -15.47 -4.39
N ILE A 399 -13.32 -15.78 -3.15
CA ILE A 399 -12.40 -15.87 -2.01
C ILE A 399 -11.34 -16.95 -2.24
N SER A 400 -11.71 -18.12 -2.77
CA SER A 400 -10.75 -19.19 -3.09
C SER A 400 -9.78 -18.82 -4.21
N GLU A 401 -10.21 -18.05 -5.22
CA GLU A 401 -9.33 -17.53 -6.27
C GLU A 401 -8.31 -16.53 -5.70
N ILE A 402 -8.74 -15.63 -4.82
CA ILE A 402 -7.87 -14.66 -4.11
C ILE A 402 -6.86 -15.38 -3.20
N ILE A 403 -7.32 -16.37 -2.40
CA ILE A 403 -6.45 -17.18 -1.54
C ILE A 403 -5.36 -17.90 -2.36
N GLN A 404 -5.68 -18.46 -3.53
CA GLN A 404 -4.66 -19.11 -4.38
C GLN A 404 -3.73 -18.10 -5.06
N PHE A 405 -4.25 -16.95 -5.52
CA PHE A 405 -3.44 -15.89 -6.11
C PHE A 405 -2.40 -15.33 -5.12
N ALA A 406 -2.78 -15.23 -3.84
CA ALA A 406 -1.89 -14.89 -2.73
C ALA A 406 -0.90 -16.02 -2.40
N ARG A 407 -1.35 -17.29 -2.36
CA ARG A 407 -0.48 -18.47 -2.12
C ARG A 407 0.66 -18.56 -3.13
N LEU A 408 0.38 -18.37 -4.42
CA LEU A 408 1.39 -18.37 -5.51
C LEU A 408 2.38 -17.17 -5.46
N ARG A 409 2.23 -16.28 -4.47
CA ARG A 409 3.11 -15.15 -4.15
C ARG A 409 3.70 -15.21 -2.75
N GLY A 410 3.41 -16.28 -1.99
CA GLY A 410 3.81 -16.38 -0.58
C GLY A 410 3.18 -15.28 0.28
N ILE A 411 1.94 -14.91 -0.01
CA ILE A 411 1.15 -13.95 0.77
C ILE A 411 0.08 -14.72 1.55
N ARG A 412 0.00 -14.45 2.84
CA ARG A 412 -1.00 -14.91 3.79
C ARG A 412 -2.24 -14.03 3.70
N ILE A 413 -3.42 -14.55 4.02
CA ILE A 413 -4.64 -13.73 4.15
C ILE A 413 -5.18 -13.89 5.56
N VAL A 414 -5.17 -12.79 6.31
CA VAL A 414 -5.74 -12.66 7.65
C VAL A 414 -7.07 -11.94 7.48
N PRO A 415 -8.22 -12.63 7.63
CA PRO A 415 -9.52 -11.97 7.57
C PRO A 415 -9.79 -11.20 8.88
N GLU A 416 -10.42 -10.04 8.75
CA GLU A 416 -11.04 -9.33 9.84
C GLU A 416 -12.57 -9.41 9.73
N PHE A 417 -13.20 -9.67 10.89
CA PHE A 417 -14.63 -9.62 11.09
C PHE A 417 -14.88 -8.82 12.37
N ASP A 418 -14.93 -7.50 12.22
CA ASP A 418 -14.96 -6.57 13.35
C ASP A 418 -16.20 -6.78 14.22
N ASN A 419 -16.01 -6.73 15.54
CA ASN A 419 -17.06 -6.83 16.54
C ASN A 419 -16.51 -6.43 17.93
N PRO A 420 -17.32 -5.81 18.82
CA PRO A 420 -18.75 -5.53 18.69
C PRO A 420 -19.08 -4.17 18.04
N GLY A 421 -18.08 -3.31 17.78
CA GLY A 421 -18.22 -2.09 16.96
C GLY A 421 -18.58 -2.42 15.50
N HIS A 422 -18.57 -1.43 14.61
CA HIS A 422 -18.50 -1.60 13.15
C HIS A 422 -19.38 -2.75 12.56
N THR A 423 -20.64 -2.84 12.99
CA THR A 423 -21.51 -4.02 12.76
C THR A 423 -22.92 -3.68 12.27
N TYR A 424 -23.21 -2.42 11.94
CA TYR A 424 -24.54 -1.98 11.50
C TYR A 424 -25.08 -2.80 10.31
N SER A 425 -24.24 -3.07 9.29
CA SER A 425 -24.62 -3.91 8.12
C SER A 425 -25.04 -5.34 8.50
N TRP A 426 -24.45 -5.90 9.56
CA TRP A 426 -24.75 -7.24 10.05
C TRP A 426 -26.18 -7.32 10.60
N GLY A 427 -26.67 -6.21 11.19
CA GLY A 427 -28.03 -6.06 11.70
C GLY A 427 -29.10 -6.11 10.60
N LEU A 428 -28.75 -5.77 9.35
CA LEU A 428 -29.67 -5.86 8.21
C LEU A 428 -30.00 -7.32 7.88
N GLY A 429 -29.00 -8.21 7.96
CA GLY A 429 -29.19 -9.66 7.92
C GLY A 429 -29.85 -10.22 9.17
N ARG A 430 -29.41 -9.76 10.36
CA ARG A 430 -29.82 -10.27 11.68
C ARG A 430 -30.32 -9.14 12.62
N PRO A 431 -31.60 -8.74 12.51
CA PRO A 431 -32.16 -7.63 13.29
C PRO A 431 -32.03 -7.76 14.82
N ASP A 432 -32.11 -8.98 15.35
CA ASP A 432 -31.98 -9.26 16.79
C ASP A 432 -30.53 -9.21 17.33
N LEU A 433 -29.53 -8.94 16.47
CA LEU A 433 -28.11 -8.97 16.82
C LEU A 433 -27.63 -7.68 17.51
N LEU A 434 -28.12 -6.53 17.08
CA LEU A 434 -27.61 -5.21 17.48
C LEU A 434 -28.32 -4.67 18.72
N THR A 435 -27.69 -3.70 19.40
CA THR A 435 -28.31 -3.06 20.58
C THR A 435 -29.25 -1.95 20.15
N GLN A 436 -30.54 -2.04 20.50
CA GLN A 436 -31.47 -0.92 20.38
C GLN A 436 -31.07 0.22 21.35
N CYS A 437 -30.77 1.39 20.81
CA CYS A 437 -30.42 2.57 21.61
C CYS A 437 -31.68 3.32 22.10
N TYR A 438 -31.55 4.08 23.18
CA TYR A 438 -32.64 4.82 23.82
C TYR A 438 -32.32 6.31 23.98
N GLU A 439 -33.33 7.17 23.87
CA GLU A 439 -33.28 8.58 24.28
C GLU A 439 -34.46 8.84 25.24
N ARG A 440 -34.22 9.55 26.35
CA ARG A 440 -35.25 9.92 27.35
C ARG A 440 -36.13 8.73 27.78
N SER A 441 -35.49 7.58 28.01
CA SER A 441 -36.13 6.29 28.36
C SER A 441 -37.10 5.72 27.31
N ARG A 442 -36.97 6.08 26.03
CA ARG A 442 -37.72 5.50 24.90
C ARG A 442 -36.76 4.95 23.85
N PRO A 443 -37.06 3.81 23.20
CA PRO A 443 -36.24 3.31 22.11
C PRO A 443 -36.34 4.27 20.90
N VAL A 444 -35.22 4.48 20.20
CA VAL A 444 -35.16 5.32 19.00
C VAL A 444 -35.12 4.40 17.78
N ASN A 445 -36.24 4.28 17.07
CA ASN A 445 -36.37 3.38 15.93
C ASN A 445 -35.27 3.61 14.87
N GLY A 446 -34.58 2.55 14.48
CA GLY A 446 -33.48 2.59 13.51
C GLY A 446 -32.13 3.03 14.08
N TYR A 447 -32.09 3.64 15.28
CA TYR A 447 -30.83 3.92 15.97
C TYR A 447 -30.39 2.66 16.74
N LEU A 448 -29.57 1.87 16.06
CA LEU A 448 -28.91 0.67 16.57
C LEU A 448 -27.44 0.98 16.85
N GLY A 449 -26.87 0.30 17.84
CA GLY A 449 -25.45 0.36 18.18
C GLY A 449 -24.81 -1.03 18.22
N PRO A 450 -23.69 -1.20 18.94
CA PRO A 450 -22.85 -2.40 18.92
C PRO A 450 -23.62 -3.71 19.18
N ILE A 451 -23.10 -4.84 18.70
CA ILE A 451 -23.66 -6.18 18.93
C ILE A 451 -24.11 -6.36 20.39
N ASN A 452 -25.35 -6.81 20.61
CA ASN A 452 -25.95 -6.87 21.94
C ASN A 452 -25.26 -7.94 22.82
N PRO A 453 -24.53 -7.54 23.87
CA PRO A 453 -23.71 -8.43 24.68
C PRO A 453 -24.54 -9.23 25.71
N THR A 454 -25.80 -8.84 25.92
CA THR A 454 -26.68 -9.51 26.91
C THR A 454 -27.28 -10.81 26.38
N LYS A 455 -27.33 -10.99 25.06
CA LYS A 455 -28.06 -12.10 24.42
C LYS A 455 -27.12 -13.28 24.15
N ASN A 456 -27.45 -14.45 24.72
CA ASN A 456 -26.76 -15.70 24.38
C ASN A 456 -26.84 -16.06 22.89
N MET A 457 -27.81 -15.51 22.16
CA MET A 457 -27.91 -15.61 20.70
C MET A 457 -26.69 -15.00 20.00
N SER A 458 -26.23 -13.80 20.39
CA SER A 458 -25.13 -13.08 19.74
C SER A 458 -23.86 -13.94 19.69
N TYR A 459 -23.45 -14.49 20.84
CA TYR A 459 -22.31 -15.40 20.93
C TYR A 459 -22.53 -16.73 20.17
N THR A 460 -23.77 -17.21 20.08
CA THR A 460 -24.11 -18.43 19.31
C THR A 460 -24.02 -18.18 17.79
N PHE A 461 -24.36 -16.96 17.36
CA PHE A 461 -24.20 -16.48 15.99
C PHE A 461 -22.71 -16.28 15.65
N LEU A 462 -21.97 -15.48 16.42
CA LEU A 462 -20.53 -15.23 16.23
C LEU A 462 -19.73 -16.53 16.17
N LYS A 463 -19.96 -17.45 17.11
CA LYS A 463 -19.30 -18.77 17.15
C LYS A 463 -19.57 -19.63 15.92
N LYS A 464 -20.72 -19.47 15.26
CA LYS A 464 -21.03 -20.15 14.00
C LYS A 464 -20.36 -19.47 12.80
N LEU A 465 -20.47 -18.15 12.69
CA LEU A 465 -19.89 -17.35 11.62
C LEU A 465 -18.36 -17.46 11.62
N LEU A 466 -17.70 -17.16 12.74
CA LEU A 466 -16.25 -17.18 12.85
C LEU A 466 -15.69 -18.62 12.72
N ASN A 467 -16.46 -19.65 13.07
CA ASN A 467 -16.10 -21.03 12.74
C ASN A 467 -16.11 -21.27 11.22
N GLU A 468 -17.08 -20.75 10.48
CA GLU A 468 -17.12 -20.83 9.01
C GLU A 468 -15.95 -20.05 8.37
N VAL A 469 -15.70 -18.81 8.81
CA VAL A 469 -14.56 -17.98 8.38
C VAL A 469 -13.25 -18.76 8.54
N LEU A 470 -13.02 -19.37 9.70
CA LEU A 470 -11.83 -20.21 9.95
C LEU A 470 -11.75 -21.45 9.05
N HIS A 471 -12.85 -22.01 8.54
CA HIS A 471 -12.80 -23.11 7.56
C HIS A 471 -12.49 -22.60 6.14
N VAL A 472 -12.94 -21.39 5.79
CA VAL A 472 -12.64 -20.73 4.51
C VAL A 472 -11.15 -20.34 4.46
N PHE A 473 -10.72 -19.47 5.37
CA PHE A 473 -9.37 -18.93 5.40
C PHE A 473 -8.36 -19.92 6.01
N LYS A 474 -7.13 -19.91 5.46
CA LYS A 474 -6.10 -20.94 5.75
C LYS A 474 -5.05 -20.51 6.77
N ASP A 475 -5.02 -19.23 7.12
CA ASP A 475 -4.16 -18.76 8.21
C ASP A 475 -4.69 -19.23 9.59
N LYS A 476 -3.87 -19.03 10.62
CA LYS A 476 -4.26 -19.22 12.01
C LYS A 476 -4.63 -17.90 12.71
N TYR A 477 -4.22 -16.76 12.16
CA TYR A 477 -4.67 -15.45 12.61
C TYR A 477 -6.06 -15.13 12.07
N ILE A 478 -6.86 -14.55 12.94
CA ILE A 478 -8.12 -13.88 12.64
C ILE A 478 -8.09 -12.55 13.41
N HIS A 479 -8.35 -11.45 12.72
CA HIS A 479 -8.54 -10.16 13.38
C HIS A 479 -10.00 -10.06 13.81
N LEU A 480 -10.25 -9.61 15.03
CA LEU A 480 -11.60 -9.43 15.57
C LEU A 480 -12.02 -7.96 15.65
N GLY A 481 -11.11 -7.05 15.29
CA GLY A 481 -11.32 -5.62 15.38
C GLY A 481 -11.35 -5.16 16.84
N GLY A 482 -12.50 -4.65 17.26
CA GLY A 482 -12.78 -4.27 18.66
C GLY A 482 -12.30 -2.86 19.03
N ASP A 483 -12.01 -2.02 18.04
CA ASP A 483 -11.76 -0.58 18.18
C ASP A 483 -13.05 0.24 18.32
N GLU A 484 -12.89 1.53 18.66
CA GLU A 484 -13.88 2.62 18.66
C GLU A 484 -15.29 2.37 19.28
N VAL A 485 -15.54 1.23 19.93
CA VAL A 485 -16.86 0.71 20.31
C VAL A 485 -17.76 1.79 20.97
N PRO A 486 -18.86 2.24 20.32
CA PRO A 486 -19.69 3.32 20.84
C PRO A 486 -20.58 2.90 22.02
N LEU A 487 -19.98 2.88 23.22
CA LEU A 487 -20.61 2.47 24.49
C LEU A 487 -21.82 3.34 24.90
N THR A 488 -22.04 4.51 24.30
CA THR A 488 -23.18 5.39 24.61
C THR A 488 -24.54 4.71 24.34
N CYS A 489 -24.63 3.89 23.29
CA CYS A 489 -25.84 3.10 23.03
C CYS A 489 -26.06 2.04 24.12
N TRP A 490 -25.00 1.38 24.59
CA TRP A 490 -25.05 0.41 25.70
C TRP A 490 -25.44 1.07 27.03
N GLN A 491 -24.89 2.25 27.35
CA GLN A 491 -25.28 3.05 28.50
C GLN A 491 -26.76 3.47 28.46
N SER A 492 -27.32 3.69 27.27
CA SER A 492 -28.74 4.02 27.12
C SER A 492 -29.68 2.82 27.32
N ASN A 493 -29.20 1.58 27.10
CA ASN A 493 -30.06 0.40 27.01
C ASN A 493 -30.34 -0.24 28.39
N PRO A 494 -31.61 -0.32 28.85
CA PRO A 494 -31.94 -0.83 30.18
C PRO A 494 -31.60 -2.32 30.43
N GLU A 495 -31.43 -3.14 29.39
CA GLU A 495 -30.97 -4.52 29.55
C GLU A 495 -29.45 -4.57 29.76
N VAL A 496 -28.69 -3.77 28.99
CA VAL A 496 -27.23 -3.72 29.09
C VAL A 496 -26.78 -3.14 30.43
N VAL A 497 -27.44 -2.07 30.92
CA VAL A 497 -27.18 -1.50 32.26
C VAL A 497 -27.46 -2.51 33.39
N ARG A 498 -28.57 -3.27 33.30
CA ARG A 498 -28.85 -4.37 34.26
C ARG A 498 -27.81 -5.49 34.20
N PHE A 499 -27.30 -5.79 33.00
CA PHE A 499 -26.26 -6.79 32.83
C PHE A 499 -24.90 -6.32 33.37
N ALA A 500 -24.55 -5.04 33.19
CA ALA A 500 -23.39 -4.41 33.82
C ALA A 500 -23.47 -4.50 35.36
N ALA A 501 -24.61 -4.12 35.94
CA ALA A 501 -24.88 -4.27 37.38
C ALA A 501 -24.71 -5.72 37.88
N HIS A 502 -25.19 -6.70 37.12
CA HIS A 502 -25.02 -8.12 37.44
C HIS A 502 -23.56 -8.59 37.38
N LEU A 503 -22.75 -8.06 36.44
CA LEU A 503 -21.33 -8.38 36.34
C LEU A 503 -20.48 -7.72 37.44
N THR A 504 -20.83 -6.51 37.89
CA THR A 504 -20.11 -5.81 38.97
C THR A 504 -20.60 -6.17 40.38
N GLY A 505 -21.79 -6.76 40.50
CA GLY A 505 -22.45 -7.01 41.78
C GLY A 505 -23.10 -5.75 42.39
N SER A 506 -23.21 -4.66 41.63
CA SER A 506 -23.86 -3.43 42.08
C SER A 506 -25.39 -3.55 42.02
N ASN A 507 -26.07 -2.94 43.00
CA ASN A 507 -27.52 -2.75 42.98
C ASN A 507 -27.93 -1.35 42.47
N ILE A 508 -26.97 -0.51 42.06
CA ILE A 508 -27.17 0.90 41.71
C ILE A 508 -26.83 1.09 40.23
N ALA A 509 -27.81 1.48 39.42
CA ALA A 509 -27.66 1.67 37.97
C ALA A 509 -26.80 2.88 37.57
N GLU A 510 -26.50 3.78 38.51
CA GLU A 510 -25.66 4.97 38.32
C GLU A 510 -24.15 4.67 38.52
N ASP A 511 -23.82 3.48 39.02
CA ASP A 511 -22.46 3.00 39.33
C ASP A 511 -22.07 1.78 38.46
N THR A 512 -22.69 1.64 37.28
CA THR A 512 -22.47 0.48 36.39
C THR A 512 -21.46 0.78 35.29
N ASP A 513 -20.25 0.24 35.44
CA ASP A 513 -19.23 0.28 34.41
C ASP A 513 -19.57 -0.60 33.19
N VAL A 514 -19.94 0.04 32.08
CA VAL A 514 -20.16 -0.63 30.78
C VAL A 514 -18.89 -1.18 30.14
N HIS A 515 -17.69 -0.70 30.52
CA HIS A 515 -16.43 -1.29 30.05
C HIS A 515 -16.26 -2.72 30.58
N LYS A 516 -16.88 -3.10 31.71
CA LYS A 516 -16.96 -4.50 32.17
C LYS A 516 -17.86 -5.39 31.30
N VAL A 517 -18.86 -4.80 30.63
CA VAL A 517 -19.65 -5.53 29.62
C VAL A 517 -18.82 -5.80 28.36
N LEU A 518 -18.00 -4.82 27.94
CA LEU A 518 -17.05 -5.02 26.84
C LEU A 518 -15.96 -6.06 27.20
N GLU A 519 -15.37 -5.98 28.40
CA GLU A 519 -14.41 -6.98 28.88
C GLU A 519 -15.01 -8.40 28.88
N TYR A 520 -16.26 -8.54 29.35
CA TYR A 520 -16.99 -9.81 29.31
C TYR A 520 -17.23 -10.30 27.87
N TYR A 521 -17.62 -9.39 26.97
CA TYR A 521 -17.86 -9.70 25.56
C TYR A 521 -16.59 -10.23 24.88
N GLU A 522 -15.48 -9.48 24.94
CA GLU A 522 -14.19 -9.85 24.34
C GLU A 522 -13.71 -11.19 24.86
N ARG A 523 -13.61 -11.32 26.18
CA ARG A 523 -13.15 -12.56 26.81
C ARG A 523 -14.05 -13.73 26.46
N ARG A 524 -15.36 -13.54 26.22
CA ARG A 524 -16.27 -14.61 25.81
C ARG A 524 -16.09 -15.04 24.35
N VAL A 525 -15.92 -14.10 23.41
CA VAL A 525 -15.65 -14.39 21.98
C VAL A 525 -14.30 -15.10 21.84
N ILE A 526 -13.23 -14.55 22.41
CA ILE A 526 -11.88 -15.13 22.41
C ILE A 526 -11.88 -16.55 22.99
N ASN A 527 -12.57 -16.78 24.12
CA ASN A 527 -12.65 -18.11 24.73
C ASN A 527 -13.40 -19.14 23.85
N ASP A 528 -14.39 -18.73 23.06
CA ASP A 528 -15.07 -19.64 22.15
C ASP A 528 -14.27 -19.91 20.86
N LEU A 529 -13.49 -18.93 20.38
CA LEU A 529 -12.50 -19.13 19.32
C LEU A 529 -11.37 -20.07 19.75
N ALA A 530 -10.85 -19.95 20.97
CA ALA A 530 -9.85 -20.88 21.50
C ALA A 530 -10.38 -22.33 21.57
N LYS A 531 -11.68 -22.53 21.82
CA LYS A 531 -12.34 -23.86 21.79
C LYS A 531 -12.54 -24.41 20.38
N ILE A 532 -12.66 -23.54 19.36
CA ILE A 532 -12.65 -23.92 17.94
C ILE A 532 -11.21 -24.27 17.52
N GLY A 533 -10.23 -23.44 17.88
CA GLY A 533 -8.82 -23.59 17.53
C GLY A 533 -8.18 -24.88 18.03
N LYS A 534 -8.61 -25.40 19.19
CA LYS A 534 -8.21 -26.73 19.70
C LYS A 534 -8.53 -27.92 18.76
N ARG A 535 -9.27 -27.70 17.67
CA ARG A 535 -9.60 -28.70 16.64
C ARG A 535 -8.81 -28.53 15.33
N ARG A 536 -7.96 -27.50 15.23
CA ARG A 536 -7.17 -27.16 14.03
C ARG A 536 -5.70 -27.52 14.25
N PRO A 537 -4.98 -28.07 13.26
CA PRO A 537 -3.55 -28.41 13.40
C PRO A 537 -2.66 -27.21 13.81
N GLU A 538 -2.85 -26.05 13.20
CA GLU A 538 -2.10 -24.81 13.52
C GLU A 538 -2.76 -23.96 14.64
N GLY A 539 -3.85 -24.44 15.24
CA GLY A 539 -4.64 -23.69 16.21
C GLY A 539 -5.42 -22.51 15.62
N VAL A 540 -5.64 -21.51 16.47
CA VAL A 540 -6.10 -20.14 16.16
C VAL A 540 -5.35 -19.21 17.09
N ARG A 541 -4.96 -18.03 16.62
CA ARG A 541 -4.52 -16.90 17.45
C ARG A 541 -5.34 -15.67 17.06
N VAL A 542 -5.73 -14.87 18.04
CA VAL A 542 -6.53 -13.66 17.86
C VAL A 542 -5.63 -12.44 17.71
N VAL A 543 -6.03 -11.53 16.82
CA VAL A 543 -5.50 -10.16 16.74
C VAL A 543 -6.63 -9.18 17.05
N LEU A 544 -6.34 -8.12 17.81
CA LEU A 544 -7.27 -7.07 18.25
C LEU A 544 -6.60 -5.70 18.16
N TRP A 545 -7.37 -4.65 17.89
CA TRP A 545 -6.88 -3.27 17.98
C TRP A 545 -6.56 -2.85 19.43
N GLN A 546 -5.76 -1.80 19.61
CA GLN A 546 -5.19 -1.36 20.89
C GLN A 546 -6.19 -1.04 22.01
N GLU A 547 -7.47 -0.82 21.68
CA GLU A 547 -8.53 -0.45 22.60
C GLU A 547 -8.62 -1.41 23.81
N VAL A 548 -8.40 -2.70 23.59
CA VAL A 548 -8.39 -3.70 24.68
C VAL A 548 -7.25 -3.48 25.69
N LEU A 549 -6.13 -2.88 25.27
CA LEU A 549 -5.08 -2.43 26.18
C LEU A 549 -5.45 -1.14 26.92
N ASN A 550 -6.05 -0.18 26.20
CA ASN A 550 -6.50 1.11 26.75
C ASN A 550 -7.57 0.91 27.84
N ASN A 551 -8.48 -0.04 27.64
CA ASN A 551 -9.48 -0.44 28.63
C ASN A 551 -8.93 -1.36 29.76
N ASN A 552 -7.62 -1.64 29.76
CA ASN A 552 -6.92 -2.45 30.77
C ASN A 552 -7.50 -3.87 30.95
N PHE A 553 -7.91 -4.51 29.86
CA PHE A 553 -8.49 -5.86 29.88
C PHE A 553 -7.44 -6.95 30.14
N GLN A 554 -7.85 -8.02 30.82
CA GLN A 554 -7.05 -9.25 30.99
C GLN A 554 -7.34 -10.22 29.83
N LEU A 555 -6.39 -10.30 28.90
CA LEU A 555 -6.45 -11.13 27.70
C LEU A 555 -5.54 -12.37 27.83
N PRO A 556 -5.78 -13.44 27.05
CA PRO A 556 -4.81 -14.53 26.90
C PRO A 556 -3.48 -14.02 26.32
N ASN A 557 -2.35 -14.43 26.89
CA ASN A 557 -1.01 -13.99 26.47
C ASN A 557 -0.69 -14.26 24.99
N ASP A 558 -1.32 -15.27 24.36
CA ASP A 558 -1.14 -15.60 22.95
C ASP A 558 -1.89 -14.68 21.98
N THR A 559 -2.76 -13.80 22.49
CA THR A 559 -3.36 -12.68 21.74
C THR A 559 -2.28 -11.72 21.23
N ILE A 560 -2.44 -11.26 19.99
CA ILE A 560 -1.62 -10.21 19.37
C ILE A 560 -2.39 -8.88 19.45
N ILE A 561 -1.69 -7.79 19.73
CA ILE A 561 -2.30 -6.44 19.73
C ILE A 561 -1.78 -5.65 18.53
N GLN A 562 -2.69 -5.01 17.79
CA GLN A 562 -2.38 -4.08 16.71
C GLN A 562 -2.51 -2.63 17.18
N ILE A 563 -1.41 -1.88 17.09
CA ILE A 563 -1.29 -0.51 17.62
C ILE A 563 -1.45 0.50 16.48
N TRP A 564 -2.39 1.45 16.65
CA TRP A 564 -2.90 2.27 15.55
C TRP A 564 -3.12 3.76 15.87
N GLN A 565 -3.30 4.13 17.14
CA GLN A 565 -3.27 5.53 17.59
C GLN A 565 -2.05 5.82 18.49
N GLY A 566 -1.50 4.77 19.12
CA GLY A 566 -0.43 4.84 20.12
C GLY A 566 0.98 4.85 19.54
N ASP A 567 1.96 5.17 20.38
CA ASP A 567 3.38 5.21 20.01
C ASP A 567 4.19 4.06 20.65
N MET A 568 5.51 4.21 20.77
CA MET A 568 6.38 3.18 21.37
C MET A 568 6.12 2.95 22.87
N PHE A 569 5.47 3.88 23.59
CA PHE A 569 4.94 3.64 24.93
C PHE A 569 3.84 2.58 24.91
N ASP A 570 2.97 2.58 23.90
CA ASP A 570 1.92 1.57 23.76
C ASP A 570 2.50 0.20 23.36
N VAL A 571 3.58 0.19 22.56
CA VAL A 571 4.37 -1.02 22.27
C VAL A 571 4.98 -1.59 23.55
N GLU A 572 5.66 -0.75 24.34
CA GLU A 572 6.22 -1.11 25.64
C GLU A 572 5.14 -1.68 26.58
N ARG A 573 3.99 -1.00 26.67
CA ARG A 573 2.84 -1.38 27.51
C ARG A 573 2.21 -2.71 27.07
N ALA A 574 2.26 -3.05 25.78
CA ALA A 574 1.84 -4.35 25.26
C ALA A 574 2.84 -5.45 25.60
N ALA A 575 4.13 -5.21 25.36
CA ALA A 575 5.23 -6.14 25.64
C ALA A 575 5.31 -6.47 27.14
N LYS A 576 5.19 -5.47 28.02
CA LYS A 576 5.16 -5.64 29.49
C LYS A 576 3.92 -6.37 30.02
N ARG A 577 2.89 -6.58 29.20
CA ARG A 577 1.75 -7.49 29.48
C ARG A 577 1.95 -8.90 28.90
N GLY A 578 3.04 -9.15 28.18
CA GLY A 578 3.38 -10.43 27.57
C GLY A 578 2.65 -10.71 26.26
N HIS A 579 2.15 -9.68 25.58
CA HIS A 579 1.55 -9.80 24.24
C HIS A 579 2.58 -9.52 23.15
N GLN A 580 2.36 -10.12 21.98
CA GLN A 580 3.10 -9.75 20.77
C GLN A 580 2.42 -8.59 20.04
N ILE A 581 3.20 -7.75 19.38
CA ILE A 581 2.76 -6.50 18.76
C ILE A 581 2.78 -6.57 17.24
N VAL A 582 1.77 -5.98 16.61
CA VAL A 582 1.78 -5.51 15.22
C VAL A 582 1.61 -3.99 15.25
N TYR A 583 2.40 -3.24 14.48
CA TYR A 583 2.38 -1.77 14.52
C TYR A 583 1.89 -1.16 13.20
N SER A 584 1.00 -0.16 13.30
CA SER A 584 0.36 0.49 12.15
C SER A 584 0.22 2.01 12.26
N THR A 585 0.33 2.62 13.46
CA THR A 585 0.04 4.06 13.71
C THR A 585 0.66 5.02 12.69
N CYS A 586 1.93 4.83 12.33
CA CYS A 586 2.62 5.74 11.41
C CYS A 586 2.29 5.50 9.92
N TRP A 587 1.58 4.41 9.59
CA TRP A 587 1.36 3.92 8.23
C TRP A 587 -0.12 3.89 7.81
N TYR A 588 -0.94 4.78 8.38
CA TYR A 588 -2.24 5.12 7.79
C TYR A 588 -1.99 5.91 6.49
N LEU A 589 -2.36 5.30 5.36
CA LEU A 589 -2.14 5.82 4.01
C LEU A 589 -3.38 6.53 3.45
N ASP A 590 -4.55 6.23 4.04
CA ASP A 590 -5.85 6.86 3.84
C ASP A 590 -5.87 8.35 4.23
N LEU A 591 -5.17 8.74 5.30
CA LEU A 591 -5.07 10.13 5.78
C LEU A 591 -4.41 11.04 4.73
N ILE A 592 -5.18 11.65 3.82
CA ILE A 592 -4.64 12.49 2.74
C ILE A 592 -4.00 13.77 3.31
N GLU A 593 -2.75 14.03 2.93
CA GLU A 593 -1.98 15.25 3.23
C GLU A 593 -1.37 15.75 1.92
N TYR A 594 -1.08 17.06 1.80
CA TYR A 594 -0.38 17.62 0.64
C TYR A 594 1.14 17.46 0.76
N GLY A 595 1.81 17.07 -0.32
CA GLY A 595 3.27 17.00 -0.41
C GLY A 595 3.86 15.59 -0.37
N ILE A 596 5.12 15.48 0.06
CA ILE A 596 5.93 14.27 -0.08
C ILE A 596 5.95 13.49 1.23
N LYS A 597 5.15 12.42 1.28
CA LYS A 597 4.88 11.65 2.50
C LYS A 597 5.79 10.45 2.74
N TRP A 598 6.28 9.81 1.68
CA TRP A 598 6.98 8.52 1.82
C TRP A 598 8.21 8.55 2.77
N PRO A 599 8.93 9.68 3.00
CA PRO A 599 9.97 9.73 4.02
C PRO A 599 9.43 9.53 5.45
N LYS A 600 8.25 10.06 5.80
CA LYS A 600 7.57 9.85 7.10
C LYS A 600 7.26 8.37 7.31
N TYR A 601 6.76 7.70 6.27
CA TYR A 601 6.52 6.26 6.29
C TYR A 601 7.81 5.42 6.32
N TYR A 602 8.91 5.94 5.77
CA TYR A 602 10.20 5.24 5.71
C TYR A 602 11.05 5.39 6.97
N THR A 603 11.03 6.55 7.64
CA THR A 603 11.83 6.80 8.87
C THR A 603 11.20 6.21 10.12
N CYS A 604 9.88 6.02 10.14
CA CYS A 604 9.20 5.24 11.17
C CYS A 604 9.87 3.87 11.35
N ASP A 605 9.94 3.38 12.58
CA ASP A 605 10.57 2.10 12.95
C ASP A 605 9.75 1.47 14.09
N PRO A 606 9.11 0.30 13.89
CA PRO A 606 8.13 -0.24 14.84
C PRO A 606 8.75 -0.84 16.10
N ALA A 607 10.08 -0.85 16.18
CA ALA A 607 10.86 -1.26 17.35
C ALA A 607 11.92 -0.19 17.69
N ASP A 608 11.50 1.08 17.77
CA ASP A 608 12.39 2.18 18.14
C ASP A 608 12.48 2.38 19.66
N THR A 609 13.50 1.78 20.26
CA THR A 609 13.83 1.92 21.69
C THR A 609 14.68 3.16 21.99
N SER A 610 14.98 4.02 21.01
CA SER A 610 15.86 5.20 21.21
C SER A 610 15.30 6.24 22.19
N GLY A 611 13.98 6.25 22.40
CA GLY A 611 13.31 7.04 23.45
C GLY A 611 13.50 6.53 24.88
N GLY A 612 14.20 5.41 25.08
CA GLY A 612 14.40 4.78 26.40
C GLY A 612 13.32 3.78 26.80
N TYR A 613 12.53 3.29 25.83
CA TYR A 613 11.49 2.28 26.02
C TYR A 613 12.10 0.89 26.29
N ASP A 614 11.52 0.16 27.23
CA ASP A 614 12.02 -1.13 27.74
C ASP A 614 11.16 -2.30 27.21
N PHE A 615 11.43 -2.67 25.95
CA PHE A 615 10.91 -3.84 25.24
C PHE A 615 11.93 -4.36 24.22
N GLU A 616 11.79 -5.61 23.76
CA GLU A 616 12.72 -6.24 22.81
C GLU A 616 12.17 -6.24 21.38
N GLU A 617 13.04 -6.19 20.37
CA GLU A 617 12.61 -6.23 18.95
C GLU A 617 11.89 -7.54 18.59
N SER A 618 12.06 -8.60 19.39
CA SER A 618 11.33 -9.88 19.27
C SER A 618 9.87 -9.84 19.72
N ASP A 619 9.47 -8.83 20.50
CA ASP A 619 8.08 -8.68 20.94
C ASP A 619 7.19 -8.16 19.80
N VAL A 620 7.81 -7.45 18.85
CA VAL A 620 7.19 -6.87 17.65
C VAL A 620 7.29 -7.88 16.50
N LEU A 621 6.14 -8.44 16.08
CA LEU A 621 6.08 -9.34 14.91
C LEU A 621 6.38 -8.60 13.60
N GLY A 622 6.12 -7.30 13.57
CA GLY A 622 6.27 -6.39 12.45
C GLY A 622 5.17 -5.35 12.44
N GLY A 623 4.56 -5.13 11.29
CA GLY A 623 3.58 -4.06 11.13
C GLY A 623 2.89 -4.05 9.78
N GLU A 624 1.97 -3.11 9.62
CA GLU A 624 1.09 -3.03 8.46
C GLU A 624 0.96 -1.61 7.90
N ALA A 625 0.84 -1.50 6.58
CA ALA A 625 0.34 -0.30 5.92
C ALA A 625 -1.19 -0.37 5.84
N CYS A 626 -1.87 0.54 6.54
CA CYS A 626 -3.33 0.60 6.58
C CYS A 626 -3.87 1.51 5.47
N LEU A 627 -4.96 1.08 4.84
CA LEU A 627 -5.67 1.86 3.83
C LEU A 627 -7.18 1.63 3.99
N TRP A 628 -7.75 2.39 4.93
CA TRP A 628 -9.19 2.51 5.10
C TRP A 628 -9.83 3.16 3.86
N SER A 629 -11.09 2.82 3.56
CA SER A 629 -11.70 3.08 2.24
C SER A 629 -12.85 4.10 2.24
N GLU A 630 -13.06 4.90 3.29
CA GLU A 630 -14.14 5.92 3.37
C GLU A 630 -14.12 6.91 2.19
N TYR A 631 -12.94 7.18 1.62
CA TYR A 631 -12.71 8.14 0.53
C TYR A 631 -11.89 7.56 -0.63
N ILE A 632 -11.83 6.23 -0.77
CA ILE A 632 -10.92 5.53 -1.68
C ILE A 632 -11.64 4.32 -2.28
N ASP A 633 -11.80 4.27 -3.61
CA ASP A 633 -12.39 3.11 -4.28
C ASP A 633 -11.40 2.39 -5.23
N ASN A 634 -11.95 1.53 -6.09
CA ASN A 634 -11.26 0.78 -7.13
C ASN A 634 -10.37 1.61 -8.07
N GLU A 635 -10.65 2.91 -8.23
CA GLU A 635 -9.86 3.80 -9.09
C GLU A 635 -8.66 4.42 -8.37
N GLU A 636 -8.80 4.92 -7.13
CA GLU A 636 -7.68 5.52 -6.40
C GLU A 636 -6.80 4.50 -5.68
N ILE A 637 -7.33 3.38 -5.19
CA ILE A 637 -6.66 2.49 -4.22
C ILE A 637 -5.22 2.13 -4.63
N MET A 638 -5.00 1.79 -5.90
CA MET A 638 -3.68 1.42 -6.41
C MET A 638 -2.69 2.59 -6.45
N THR A 639 -3.17 3.83 -6.61
CA THR A 639 -2.35 5.05 -6.61
C THR A 639 -2.14 5.64 -5.21
N ARG A 640 -3.01 5.31 -4.26
CA ARG A 640 -2.88 5.64 -2.82
C ARG A 640 -1.91 4.68 -2.13
N LEU A 641 -2.14 3.39 -2.30
CA LEU A 641 -1.36 2.31 -1.68
C LEU A 641 0.08 2.31 -2.17
N TRP A 642 0.28 2.35 -3.49
CA TRP A 642 1.60 2.25 -4.12
C TRP A 642 1.95 3.57 -4.81
N PRO A 643 3.16 4.12 -4.59
CA PRO A 643 4.32 3.53 -3.92
C PRO A 643 4.44 3.84 -2.41
N ALA A 644 3.40 4.34 -1.73
CA ALA A 644 3.51 4.73 -0.31
C ALA A 644 3.85 3.54 0.61
N ALA A 645 3.14 2.40 0.48
CA ALA A 645 3.41 1.17 1.22
C ALA A 645 4.77 0.53 0.88
N SER A 646 5.44 0.95 -0.21
CA SER A 646 6.81 0.51 -0.50
C SER A 646 7.81 1.00 0.56
N ALA A 647 7.58 2.16 1.19
CA ALA A 647 8.39 2.66 2.29
C ALA A 647 8.25 1.79 3.55
N THR A 648 7.01 1.44 3.93
CA THR A 648 6.70 0.46 4.98
C THR A 648 7.37 -0.89 4.70
N ALA A 649 7.28 -1.36 3.45
CA ALA A 649 7.85 -2.63 3.04
C ALA A 649 9.39 -2.69 3.19
N GLU A 650 10.11 -1.60 2.88
CA GLU A 650 11.56 -1.56 3.09
C GLU A 650 11.92 -1.49 4.57
N ARG A 651 11.22 -0.70 5.39
CA ARG A 651 11.43 -0.68 6.84
C ARG A 651 11.22 -2.06 7.50
N LEU A 652 10.24 -2.80 7.02
CA LEU A 652 9.87 -4.11 7.58
C LEU A 652 10.74 -5.27 7.04
N TRP A 653 11.36 -5.12 5.87
CA TRP A 653 12.26 -6.12 5.30
C TRP A 653 13.72 -5.90 5.69
N SER A 654 14.26 -4.69 5.48
CA SER A 654 15.70 -4.41 5.53
C SER A 654 16.26 -4.24 6.95
N SER A 655 17.60 -4.20 7.07
CA SER A 655 18.29 -3.89 8.34
C SER A 655 17.80 -2.57 8.94
N LYS A 656 17.80 -2.49 10.28
CA LYS A 656 17.47 -1.31 11.08
C LYS A 656 18.24 -0.06 10.62
N ASP A 657 19.49 -0.22 10.20
CA ASP A 657 20.39 0.86 9.78
C ASP A 657 20.05 1.47 8.40
N VAL A 658 19.17 0.83 7.63
CA VAL A 658 18.72 1.32 6.31
C VAL A 658 17.70 2.44 6.54
N LYS A 659 18.20 3.65 6.84
CA LYS A 659 17.40 4.87 7.12
C LYS A 659 17.75 6.08 6.23
N ASP A 660 18.72 5.94 5.31
CA ASP A 660 19.14 7.01 4.39
C ASP A 660 18.05 7.31 3.35
N ILE A 661 17.47 8.52 3.41
CA ILE A 661 16.33 8.96 2.59
C ILE A 661 16.79 9.25 1.15
N ASP A 662 17.94 9.89 0.94
CA ASP A 662 18.40 10.25 -0.41
C ASP A 662 18.71 8.99 -1.24
N LYS A 663 19.40 8.01 -0.64
CA LYS A 663 19.67 6.70 -1.28
C LYS A 663 18.40 5.85 -1.42
N ALA A 664 17.39 6.06 -0.58
CA ALA A 664 16.09 5.43 -0.75
C ALA A 664 15.32 6.03 -1.93
N GLY A 665 15.25 7.35 -2.04
CA GLY A 665 14.50 8.03 -3.10
C GLY A 665 14.95 7.64 -4.51
N GLN A 666 16.26 7.43 -4.72
CA GLN A 666 16.81 6.97 -6.00
C GLN A 666 16.34 5.56 -6.39
N ARG A 667 16.29 4.63 -5.42
CA ARG A 667 15.86 3.23 -5.63
C ARG A 667 14.34 3.10 -5.70
N LEU A 668 13.62 3.83 -4.85
CA LEU A 668 12.17 3.89 -4.85
C LEU A 668 11.64 4.48 -6.17
N TYR A 669 12.36 5.43 -6.79
CA TYR A 669 12.04 5.96 -8.11
C TYR A 669 12.20 4.92 -9.23
N GLU A 670 13.32 4.19 -9.26
CA GLU A 670 13.51 3.06 -10.18
C GLU A 670 12.39 2.02 -9.98
N HIS A 671 12.08 1.67 -8.73
CA HIS A 671 11.05 0.70 -8.36
C HIS A 671 9.64 1.15 -8.74
N ARG A 672 9.27 2.42 -8.52
CA ARG A 672 7.98 2.99 -8.95
C ARG A 672 7.80 2.86 -10.46
N CYS A 673 8.84 3.17 -11.25
CA CYS A 673 8.81 2.94 -12.69
C CYS A 673 8.72 1.45 -13.06
N ARG A 674 9.34 0.56 -12.27
CA ARG A 674 9.32 -0.90 -12.45
C ARG A 674 7.93 -1.49 -12.16
N MET A 675 7.20 -0.94 -11.19
CA MET A 675 5.80 -1.29 -10.90
C MET A 675 4.87 -0.84 -12.04
N LEU A 676 5.07 0.37 -12.59
CA LEU A 676 4.37 0.84 -13.80
C LEU A 676 4.66 -0.06 -15.01
N SER A 677 5.92 -0.42 -15.29
CA SER A 677 6.28 -1.23 -16.47
C SER A 677 5.70 -2.64 -16.43
N ARG A 678 5.49 -3.19 -15.23
CA ARG A 678 4.79 -4.45 -14.92
C ARG A 678 3.24 -4.29 -14.80
N GLY A 679 2.71 -3.12 -15.15
CA GLY A 679 1.30 -2.87 -15.37
C GLY A 679 0.45 -2.50 -14.15
N LEU A 680 1.05 -2.14 -13.02
CA LEU A 680 0.33 -1.62 -11.85
C LEU A 680 0.01 -0.13 -12.05
N ARG A 681 -1.23 0.30 -11.75
CA ARG A 681 -1.64 1.72 -11.73
C ARG A 681 -1.16 2.43 -10.45
N VAL A 682 0.16 2.64 -10.32
CA VAL A 682 0.76 3.26 -9.11
C VAL A 682 0.86 4.78 -9.18
N GLY A 683 0.83 5.43 -8.02
CA GLY A 683 0.87 6.88 -7.86
C GLY A 683 2.26 7.49 -8.05
N GLN A 684 2.45 8.67 -7.45
CA GLN A 684 3.70 9.44 -7.49
C GLN A 684 4.46 9.36 -6.16
N ILE A 685 5.79 9.47 -6.21
CA ILE A 685 6.63 9.59 -5.00
C ILE A 685 6.89 11.05 -4.60
N ASN A 686 7.12 11.93 -5.57
CA ASN A 686 7.72 13.25 -5.38
C ASN A 686 7.02 14.28 -6.28
N GLY A 687 7.63 15.47 -6.42
CA GLY A 687 7.31 16.42 -7.48
C GLY A 687 7.64 15.91 -8.90
N PRO A 688 7.63 16.78 -9.92
CA PRO A 688 7.68 16.41 -11.35
C PRO A 688 8.74 15.35 -11.72
N ASP A 689 8.30 14.33 -12.45
CA ASP A 689 9.07 13.12 -12.78
C ASP A 689 8.71 12.53 -14.17
N TYR A 690 9.42 11.49 -14.60
CA TYR A 690 9.07 10.70 -15.79
C TYR A 690 9.65 9.28 -15.72
N CYS A 691 8.90 8.28 -16.19
CA CYS A 691 9.46 6.95 -16.42
C CYS A 691 9.80 6.76 -17.91
N PRO A 692 10.94 6.11 -18.26
CA PRO A 692 11.38 5.95 -19.66
C PRO A 692 10.52 4.97 -20.48
N ARG A 693 9.42 4.46 -19.90
CA ARG A 693 8.49 3.49 -20.48
C ARG A 693 7.13 3.66 -19.84
N HIS A 694 6.08 3.76 -20.66
CA HIS A 694 4.70 3.69 -20.18
C HIS A 694 4.35 2.27 -19.70
N GLY A 695 3.51 2.18 -18.66
CA GLY A 695 2.91 0.92 -18.25
C GLY A 695 1.96 0.37 -19.32
N ARG A 696 1.84 -0.97 -19.36
CA ARG A 696 0.83 -1.67 -20.16
C ARG A 696 -0.31 -2.08 -19.22
N MET A 697 -1.55 -2.12 -19.71
CA MET A 697 -2.63 -2.74 -18.92
C MET A 697 -2.31 -4.21 -18.66
N ARG A 698 -2.67 -4.71 -17.47
CA ARG A 698 -2.44 -6.10 -17.09
C ARG A 698 -3.46 -7.03 -17.74
N GLU A 699 -2.96 -7.98 -18.51
CA GLU A 699 -3.68 -9.21 -18.81
C GLU A 699 -3.54 -10.13 -17.58
N TYR A 700 -4.66 -10.49 -16.94
CA TYR A 700 -4.64 -11.38 -15.78
C TYR A 700 -4.43 -12.84 -16.22
N ASP A 701 -3.27 -13.38 -15.89
CA ASP A 701 -2.99 -14.81 -15.91
C ASP A 701 -3.94 -15.51 -14.92
N ARG A 702 -5.12 -15.93 -15.39
CA ARG A 702 -6.13 -16.58 -14.55
C ARG A 702 -5.56 -17.90 -14.02
N PRO A 703 -5.52 -18.14 -12.70
CA PRO A 703 -5.05 -19.42 -12.18
C PRO A 703 -5.97 -20.53 -12.69
N ILE A 704 -5.40 -21.52 -13.38
CA ILE A 704 -6.13 -22.71 -13.81
C ILE A 704 -6.37 -23.55 -12.55
N VAL A 705 -7.51 -23.30 -11.90
CA VAL A 705 -8.07 -24.26 -10.96
C VAL A 705 -8.29 -25.55 -11.74
N GLN A 706 -7.67 -26.65 -11.30
CA GLN A 706 -8.05 -27.98 -11.78
C GLN A 706 -9.49 -28.24 -11.32
N GLU A 707 -10.45 -28.00 -12.22
CA GLU A 707 -11.78 -28.58 -12.10
C GLU A 707 -11.58 -30.11 -12.14
N HIS A 708 -11.89 -30.80 -11.04
CA HIS A 708 -11.96 -32.26 -11.05
C HIS A 708 -12.94 -32.69 -12.14
N ASP A 709 -12.53 -33.62 -13.00
CA ASP A 709 -13.20 -33.93 -14.28
C ASP A 709 -14.71 -34.22 -14.13
N CYS A 710 -15.52 -33.22 -14.42
CA CYS A 710 -16.94 -33.40 -14.71
C CYS A 710 -17.09 -33.86 -16.16
N GLU A 711 -16.80 -35.13 -16.41
CA GLU A 711 -17.05 -35.79 -17.70
C GLU A 711 -18.49 -35.52 -18.17
N GLY A 712 -18.62 -34.80 -19.28
CA GLY A 712 -19.91 -34.45 -19.89
C GLY A 712 -20.16 -32.94 -20.11
N CYS A 713 -19.46 -32.05 -19.41
CA CYS A 713 -19.72 -30.59 -19.50
C CYS A 713 -18.99 -29.89 -20.66
N SER A 714 -19.16 -30.38 -21.90
CA SER A 714 -18.66 -29.71 -23.11
C SER A 714 -19.41 -28.40 -23.38
N LYS A 715 -18.82 -27.25 -22.98
CA LYS A 715 -19.33 -25.91 -23.35
C LYS A 715 -19.08 -25.64 -24.84
N PRO A 716 -20.04 -25.08 -25.59
CA PRO A 716 -19.77 -24.57 -26.93
C PRO A 716 -18.87 -23.34 -26.87
N VAL A 717 -18.08 -23.12 -27.92
CA VAL A 717 -17.28 -21.89 -28.12
C VAL A 717 -18.21 -20.75 -28.55
N ASP A 718 -17.94 -19.52 -28.07
CA ASP A 718 -18.74 -18.33 -28.38
C ASP A 718 -18.75 -18.01 -29.89
N ALA A 719 -19.87 -18.32 -30.55
CA ALA A 719 -20.04 -18.13 -32.00
C ALA A 719 -20.39 -16.68 -32.41
N ASP A 720 -20.70 -15.83 -31.44
CA ASP A 720 -21.29 -14.51 -31.66
C ASP A 720 -20.34 -13.55 -32.41
N GLY A 721 -19.04 -13.57 -32.06
CA GLY A 721 -18.03 -12.73 -32.71
C GLY A 721 -17.78 -13.07 -34.19
N LEU A 722 -17.74 -14.37 -34.52
CA LEU A 722 -17.53 -14.84 -35.90
C LEU A 722 -18.70 -14.47 -36.82
N THR A 723 -19.92 -14.52 -36.29
CA THR A 723 -21.14 -14.25 -37.08
C THR A 723 -21.23 -12.76 -37.47
N PHE A 724 -20.91 -11.84 -36.56
CA PHE A 724 -20.90 -10.40 -36.86
C PHE A 724 -19.84 -10.02 -37.91
N VAL A 725 -18.63 -10.59 -37.82
CA VAL A 725 -17.55 -10.33 -38.80
C VAL A 725 -17.94 -10.84 -40.19
N ALA A 726 -18.54 -12.04 -40.28
CA ALA A 726 -19.00 -12.59 -41.55
C ALA A 726 -20.09 -11.70 -42.22
N VAL A 727 -21.07 -11.22 -41.44
CA VAL A 727 -22.12 -10.31 -41.94
C VAL A 727 -21.53 -8.99 -42.45
N PHE A 728 -20.57 -8.40 -41.72
CA PHE A 728 -19.91 -7.15 -42.15
C PHE A 728 -19.12 -7.32 -43.45
N ILE A 729 -18.39 -8.44 -43.60
CA ILE A 729 -17.63 -8.73 -44.84
C ILE A 729 -18.58 -8.91 -46.03
N VAL A 730 -19.69 -9.64 -45.87
CA VAL A 730 -20.68 -9.82 -46.95
C VAL A 730 -21.36 -8.49 -47.30
N ALA A 731 -21.70 -7.66 -46.32
CA ALA A 731 -22.26 -6.33 -46.55
C ALA A 731 -21.29 -5.39 -47.29
N ALA A 732 -20.00 -5.39 -46.90
CA ALA A 732 -18.97 -4.61 -47.57
C ALA A 732 -18.73 -5.06 -49.03
N LEU A 733 -18.70 -6.38 -49.27
CA LEU A 733 -18.57 -6.94 -50.63
C LEU A 733 -19.78 -6.59 -51.51
N LEU A 734 -21.01 -6.71 -50.98
CA LEU A 734 -22.22 -6.29 -51.70
C LEU A 734 -22.24 -4.78 -51.99
N GLY A 735 -21.81 -3.95 -51.04
CA GLY A 735 -21.65 -2.51 -51.23
C GLY A 735 -20.64 -2.17 -52.34
N GLY A 736 -19.47 -2.82 -52.32
CA GLY A 736 -18.46 -2.68 -53.37
C GLY A 736 -18.97 -3.08 -54.76
N VAL A 737 -19.65 -4.23 -54.87
CA VAL A 737 -20.28 -4.67 -56.11
C VAL A 737 -21.31 -3.66 -56.62
N LEU A 738 -22.17 -3.11 -55.75
CA LEU A 738 -23.19 -2.12 -56.14
C LEU A 738 -22.58 -0.79 -56.62
N VAL A 739 -21.54 -0.29 -55.94
CA VAL A 739 -20.80 0.92 -56.38
C VAL A 739 -20.12 0.68 -57.72
N GLN A 740 -19.51 -0.48 -57.93
CA GLN A 740 -18.84 -0.80 -59.18
C GLN A 740 -19.84 -1.03 -60.33
N TYR A 741 -21.06 -1.50 -60.03
CA TYR A 741 -22.17 -1.61 -60.97
C TYR A 741 -22.76 -0.24 -61.36
N SER A 742 -22.73 0.76 -60.47
CA SER A 742 -23.19 2.13 -60.78
C SER A 742 -22.17 2.91 -61.62
N HIS A 743 -20.86 2.67 -61.43
CA HIS A 743 -19.80 3.33 -62.18
C HIS A 743 -19.58 2.75 -63.60
N ASN A 744 -19.70 1.43 -63.80
CA ASN A 744 -19.42 0.77 -65.08
C ASN A 744 -20.69 0.51 -65.91
N GLY A 745 -21.42 1.57 -66.25
CA GLY A 745 -22.67 1.52 -67.05
C GLY A 745 -22.54 1.09 -68.52
N GLY A 746 -21.50 0.34 -68.90
CA GLY A 746 -21.13 0.06 -70.30
C GLY A 746 -21.14 -1.39 -70.77
N LEU A 747 -21.29 -2.41 -69.89
CA LEU A 747 -20.91 -3.78 -70.26
C LEU A 747 -21.76 -4.94 -69.69
N VAL A 748 -23.09 -4.76 -69.54
CA VAL A 748 -24.03 -5.87 -69.23
C VAL A 748 -25.18 -5.94 -70.25
N GLY A 749 -24.84 -6.18 -71.51
CA GLY A 749 -25.80 -6.20 -72.63
C GLY A 749 -26.64 -7.48 -72.81
N ASN A 750 -26.29 -8.59 -72.13
CA ASN A 750 -26.77 -9.94 -72.52
C ASN A 750 -27.41 -10.81 -71.40
N LEU A 751 -27.63 -10.29 -70.19
CA LEU A 751 -28.45 -11.00 -69.19
C LEU A 751 -29.95 -10.77 -69.45
N LYS A 752 -30.58 -11.69 -70.19
CA LYS A 752 -32.02 -11.67 -70.51
C LYS A 752 -32.96 -12.04 -69.35
N ALA A 753 -32.45 -12.29 -68.15
CA ALA A 753 -33.26 -12.49 -66.95
C ALA A 753 -33.71 -11.15 -66.34
N CYS A 754 -34.96 -11.08 -65.87
CA CYS A 754 -35.48 -10.00 -65.04
C CYS A 754 -35.38 -8.55 -65.60
N ARG A 755 -35.78 -8.32 -66.86
CA ARG A 755 -35.98 -6.93 -67.39
C ARG A 755 -37.18 -6.18 -66.78
N SER A 756 -37.91 -6.78 -65.83
CA SER A 756 -38.99 -6.13 -65.07
C SER A 756 -38.46 -5.58 -63.75
N ARG A 757 -38.43 -4.25 -63.61
CA ARG A 757 -38.10 -3.57 -62.35
C ARG A 757 -39.01 -4.05 -61.21
N THR A 758 -40.29 -4.31 -61.49
CA THR A 758 -41.25 -4.79 -60.50
C THR A 758 -40.79 -6.10 -59.87
N ILE A 759 -40.37 -7.10 -60.66
CA ILE A 759 -39.92 -8.40 -60.13
C ILE A 759 -38.69 -8.23 -59.22
N MET A 760 -37.73 -7.40 -59.61
CA MET A 760 -36.55 -7.11 -58.80
C MET A 760 -36.92 -6.43 -57.47
N PHE A 761 -37.83 -5.46 -57.49
CA PHE A 761 -38.34 -4.81 -56.27
C PHE A 761 -39.16 -5.79 -55.39
N THR A 762 -39.97 -6.67 -55.97
CA THR A 762 -40.70 -7.69 -55.20
C THR A 762 -39.74 -8.69 -54.55
N PHE A 763 -38.69 -9.12 -55.25
CA PHE A 763 -37.67 -10.00 -54.68
C PHE A 763 -36.88 -9.33 -53.55
N MET A 764 -36.47 -8.06 -53.72
CA MET A 764 -35.83 -7.28 -52.66
C MET A 764 -36.74 -7.11 -51.44
N LEU A 765 -38.03 -6.80 -51.65
CA LEU A 765 -39.02 -6.67 -50.57
C LEU A 765 -39.23 -7.99 -49.82
N LEU A 766 -39.35 -9.11 -50.55
CA LEU A 766 -39.47 -10.45 -49.96
C LEU A 766 -38.22 -10.86 -49.17
N LEU A 767 -37.01 -10.52 -49.65
CA LEU A 767 -35.77 -10.77 -48.94
C LEU A 767 -35.69 -9.95 -47.64
N LEU A 768 -36.09 -8.67 -47.69
CA LEU A 768 -36.11 -7.77 -46.53
C LEU A 768 -37.15 -8.23 -45.49
N LEU A 769 -38.36 -8.60 -45.94
CA LEU A 769 -39.39 -9.21 -45.09
C LEU A 769 -38.93 -10.54 -44.48
N TYR A 770 -38.27 -11.40 -45.26
CA TYR A 770 -37.72 -12.67 -44.75
C TYR A 770 -36.68 -12.42 -43.65
N VAL A 771 -35.76 -11.48 -43.85
CA VAL A 771 -34.76 -11.10 -42.82
C VAL A 771 -35.43 -10.52 -41.58
N MET A 772 -36.41 -9.63 -41.73
CA MET A 772 -37.16 -9.07 -40.58
C MET A 772 -37.95 -10.14 -39.82
N CYS A 773 -38.68 -11.01 -40.50
CA CYS A 773 -39.38 -12.12 -39.84
C CYS A 773 -38.41 -13.07 -39.15
N TYR A 774 -37.28 -13.40 -39.79
CA TYR A 774 -36.26 -14.26 -39.21
C TYR A 774 -35.65 -13.65 -37.94
N THR A 775 -35.24 -12.37 -37.96
CA THR A 775 -34.67 -11.72 -36.77
C THR A 775 -35.70 -11.55 -35.65
N THR A 776 -36.95 -11.19 -35.94
CA THR A 776 -38.00 -11.10 -34.90
C THR A 776 -38.30 -12.46 -34.27
N ILE A 777 -38.37 -13.54 -35.06
CA ILE A 777 -38.52 -14.91 -34.54
C ILE A 777 -37.29 -15.31 -33.70
N TRP A 778 -36.08 -14.99 -34.15
CA TRP A 778 -34.84 -15.35 -33.44
C TRP A 778 -34.70 -14.60 -32.10
N VAL A 779 -35.10 -13.31 -32.05
CA VAL A 779 -35.17 -12.52 -30.81
C VAL A 779 -36.20 -13.12 -29.85
N HIS A 780 -37.41 -13.46 -30.30
CA HIS A 780 -38.40 -14.11 -29.42
C HIS A 780 -37.94 -15.50 -28.93
N ILE A 781 -37.17 -16.26 -29.73
CA ILE A 781 -36.54 -17.52 -29.28
C ILE A 781 -35.44 -17.25 -28.23
N MET A 782 -34.69 -16.15 -28.34
CA MET A 782 -33.71 -15.74 -27.33
C MET A 782 -34.38 -15.29 -26.01
N ASP A 783 -35.46 -14.51 -26.09
CA ASP A 783 -36.22 -14.08 -24.90
C ASP A 783 -36.90 -15.28 -24.21
N LEU A 784 -37.48 -16.21 -24.97
CA LEU A 784 -38.01 -17.47 -24.42
C LEU A 784 -36.93 -18.28 -23.70
N LYS A 785 -35.68 -18.32 -24.21
CA LYS A 785 -34.53 -18.94 -23.52
C LYS A 785 -34.11 -18.17 -22.26
N ARG A 786 -34.22 -16.83 -22.25
CA ARG A 786 -33.93 -16.00 -21.06
C ARG A 786 -34.96 -16.16 -19.94
N ILE A 787 -36.24 -16.40 -20.28
CA ILE A 787 -37.35 -16.45 -19.33
C ILE A 787 -37.50 -17.84 -18.66
N TYR A 788 -36.97 -18.92 -19.26
CA TYR A 788 -37.19 -20.30 -18.80
C TYR A 788 -36.12 -21.03 -17.91
N PRO A 789 -35.17 -20.40 -17.19
CA PRO A 789 -34.26 -21.12 -16.27
C PRO A 789 -34.93 -21.93 -15.14
N TRP A 790 -36.20 -21.63 -14.80
CA TRP A 790 -36.80 -22.00 -13.51
C TRP A 790 -37.66 -23.28 -13.48
N ARG A 791 -37.57 -24.17 -14.47
CA ARG A 791 -38.35 -25.44 -14.51
C ARG A 791 -37.57 -26.71 -14.88
N GLN A 792 -36.36 -26.88 -14.32
CA GLN A 792 -35.70 -28.21 -14.22
C GLN A 792 -35.21 -28.55 -12.80
N LYS A 793 -36.07 -28.28 -11.80
CA LYS A 793 -36.05 -28.93 -10.49
C LYS A 793 -37.47 -29.31 -10.06
N ILE A 794 -37.99 -30.39 -10.65
CA ILE A 794 -38.99 -31.35 -10.12
C ILE A 794 -39.07 -32.49 -11.17
N MET A 795 -38.22 -33.49 -10.95
CA MET A 795 -38.44 -34.92 -11.12
C MET A 795 -37.29 -35.64 -10.41
#